data_AF-A0A3D4ZU28-F1
#
_entry.id   AF-A0A3D4ZU28-F1
#
_cell.length_a   1.000
_cell.length_b   1.000
_cell.length_c   1.000
_cell.angle_alpha   90.00
_cell.angle_beta   90.00
_cell.angle_gamma   90.00
#
_symmetry.space_group_name_H-M   'P 1'
#
loop_
_entity.id
_entity.type
_entity.pdbx_description
1 polymer ?
#
loop_
_entity_poly.entity_id
_entity_poly.type
_entity_poly.pdbx_seq_one_letter_code
_entity_poly.pdbx_strand_id
1 'polypeptide(L)'
;MRTIILITCALILLCAAAPAAVEVDLLTGGDFEAGAWSADLWEGEGGGALATDIVHSGLGSLHMHGAGAATVVSERTFSLVSPDEPVTVSGYWKGAVTEGTGGRIVVRWLNGDGEKVRDDPLPTKAGEFDWTQFSESLTPPANAARGRIFLEIWRTTGDVWYDDVRITQGVVPLSPAEITFGSDPATITVGVFDADAAGGRGYGGPSIHAALSAVPNVRAELLDNLSLRSIGRCDAIVLPNVHDIGRTGAAALLARNPQVAWMADARAALSAYVHAGGGIILTHMSNGEGAFTNPLFPQVVSVAGKSFDTRPVAFANHPVTAGLQPFDPTFEDIRVLQAGPRGEVIMRNGSGQAVGVGGEAGVGRVVGIGLCPGIDKFEKPAPVSESEARLLANALTWVAARSRPGALIVAAPNVTELTEPGEDLDLSVAIVPLAVEPGGELDLRLRMRGETKSCEPASMEQVQSQDSVTLLRVTFDGDALGDGVSWLEVATNLPGAEEPRDIAQVVNRSAFARFADGLPKCHFTWSAMNVHGPSALRTEADIAEMARMAREMHFKAVLFAAKPPDAYLYYNTEIGEKAPGYGDLDPLALAVKYCHQEGLQLLVQFCTFQEGSAQNPSKFIREHPDWADWDPGDGPDLSKHQNGIFGCPDRREVRDYELSLIREMAQNYDIDGISFDYIRYKNDRYCVCPHSEHKFAEYRAAHPELSEAQARAAMAEQSIVSFTWEVRELLDEVKPNAILHGYCHPAWANKFPLQYLSFRASAHGADPSRGGEWPLEKVYEQAKRNVDLADDHVEFMKAAPMADTAYRAYAKSPERYRRELRLINHAGADAVMIYLYSTLRYEPSLREAIAVELAEP
;
A
#
# COMPACT_ATOMS: atom_id res chain seq x y z
N MET A 1 -21.76 25.15 11.64
CA MET A 1 -21.69 26.57 12.04
C MET A 1 -22.32 27.37 10.90
N ARG A 2 -23.04 28.47 11.18
CA ARG A 2 -23.64 29.29 10.12
C ARG A 2 -22.81 30.54 9.92
N THR A 3 -22.34 30.77 8.70
CA THR A 3 -21.61 32.00 8.32
C THR A 3 -22.26 32.61 7.10
N ILE A 4 -22.51 33.92 7.17
CA ILE A 4 -22.95 34.72 6.02
C ILE A 4 -21.69 35.30 5.39
N ILE A 5 -21.43 34.92 4.14
CA ILE A 5 -20.28 35.40 3.38
C ILE A 5 -20.81 36.32 2.26
N LEU A 6 -20.24 37.50 2.15
CA LEU A 6 -20.48 38.37 0.99
C LEU A 6 -19.71 37.80 -0.20
N ILE A 7 -20.40 37.44 -1.28
CA ILE A 7 -19.74 37.07 -2.55
C ILE A 7 -19.21 38.37 -3.16
N THR A 8 -17.96 38.72 -2.84
CA THR A 8 -17.32 39.90 -3.44
C THR A 8 -16.79 39.54 -4.82
N CYS A 9 -17.50 39.96 -5.87
CA CYS A 9 -16.91 40.12 -7.19
C CYS A 9 -16.12 41.43 -7.21
N ALA A 10 -14.79 41.35 -7.21
CA ALA A 10 -13.96 42.49 -7.53
C ALA A 10 -14.13 42.79 -9.03
N LEU A 11 -15.09 43.65 -9.38
CA LEU A 11 -15.25 44.21 -10.71
C LEU A 11 -14.13 45.23 -10.92
N ILE A 12 -12.91 44.74 -11.09
CA ILE A 12 -11.74 45.58 -11.33
C ILE A 12 -11.49 45.60 -12.84
N LEU A 13 -11.83 46.74 -13.43
CA LEU A 13 -11.52 47.16 -14.79
C LEU A 13 -10.00 47.48 -14.96
N LEU A 14 -9.12 46.76 -14.26
CA LEU A 14 -7.68 46.74 -14.49
C LEU A 14 -7.33 45.41 -15.13
N CYS A 15 -6.44 45.45 -16.14
CA CYS A 15 -5.83 44.28 -16.76
C CYS A 15 -5.59 43.18 -15.70
N ALA A 16 -6.35 42.09 -15.76
CA ALA A 16 -6.20 40.97 -14.83
C ALA A 16 -4.75 40.47 -14.91
N ALA A 17 -3.99 40.70 -13.83
CA ALA A 17 -2.71 40.01 -13.66
C ALA A 17 -3.04 38.51 -13.58
N ALA A 18 -2.29 37.68 -14.29
CA ALA A 18 -2.44 36.23 -14.17
C ALA A 18 -2.32 35.82 -12.69
N PRO A 19 -3.12 34.85 -12.21
CA PRO A 19 -3.06 34.40 -10.82
C PRO A 19 -1.62 33.97 -10.49
N ALA A 20 -1.13 34.39 -9.32
CA ALA A 20 0.21 34.01 -8.87
C ALA A 20 0.25 32.51 -8.58
N ALA A 21 1.29 31.83 -9.06
CA ALA A 21 1.49 30.41 -8.78
C ALA A 21 1.68 30.18 -7.27
N VAL A 22 1.05 29.11 -6.76
CA VAL A 22 1.27 28.61 -5.40
C VAL A 22 2.40 27.59 -5.46
N GLU A 23 3.48 27.84 -4.71
CA GLU A 23 4.59 26.89 -4.59
C GLU A 23 4.16 25.71 -3.71
N VAL A 24 4.14 24.51 -4.29
CA VAL A 24 3.80 23.26 -3.61
C VAL A 24 5.06 22.45 -3.40
N ASP A 25 5.38 22.10 -2.16
CA ASP A 25 6.46 21.16 -1.86
C ASP A 25 6.02 19.71 -2.17
N LEU A 26 6.75 19.06 -3.07
CA LEU A 26 6.54 17.71 -3.58
C LEU A 26 7.26 16.66 -2.71
N LEU A 27 8.15 17.09 -1.81
CA LEU A 27 8.95 16.20 -0.97
C LEU A 27 8.38 16.12 0.45
N THR A 28 8.28 14.92 1.01
CA THR A 28 7.85 14.70 2.39
C THR A 28 9.03 14.40 3.30
N GLY A 29 9.09 15.07 4.46
CA GLY A 29 10.10 14.83 5.50
C GLY A 29 11.49 15.31 5.12
N GLY A 30 11.63 16.19 4.13
CA GLY A 30 12.93 16.75 3.75
C GLY A 30 13.51 17.76 4.76
N ASP A 31 12.72 18.12 5.78
CA ASP A 31 13.16 18.82 6.99
C ASP A 31 13.80 17.88 8.03
N PHE A 32 13.72 16.57 7.83
CA PHE A 32 14.30 15.54 8.72
C PHE A 32 13.73 15.52 10.16
N GLU A 33 12.58 16.15 10.37
CA GLU A 33 11.87 16.17 11.66
C GLU A 33 10.89 15.01 11.80
N ALA A 34 10.30 14.60 10.66
CA ALA A 34 9.32 13.54 10.58
C ALA A 34 9.51 12.76 9.27
N GLY A 35 9.62 11.43 9.37
CA GLY A 35 9.79 10.52 8.23
C GLY A 35 11.15 9.83 8.19
N ALA A 36 11.18 8.58 7.71
CA ALA A 36 12.35 7.72 7.85
C ALA A 36 13.28 7.81 6.62
N TRP A 37 14.15 8.81 6.54
CA TRP A 37 15.24 8.83 5.57
C TRP A 37 16.31 7.79 5.94
N SER A 38 16.70 6.96 4.98
CA SER A 38 17.79 5.98 5.13
C SER A 38 18.88 6.28 4.12
N ALA A 39 20.13 6.07 4.51
CA ALA A 39 21.28 6.21 3.65
C ALA A 39 21.96 4.86 3.47
N ASP A 40 22.18 4.48 2.22
CA ASP A 40 22.78 3.22 1.82
C ASP A 40 24.21 3.45 1.31
N LEU A 41 25.14 2.61 1.79
CA LEU A 41 26.52 2.58 1.32
C LEU A 41 26.57 1.84 -0.03
N TRP A 42 26.97 2.52 -1.09
CA TRP A 42 27.10 1.95 -2.43
C TRP A 42 28.55 1.56 -2.77
N GLU A 43 29.53 2.29 -2.24
CA GLU A 43 30.97 2.04 -2.48
C GLU A 43 31.79 2.51 -1.26
N GLY A 44 32.92 1.85 -0.97
CA GLY A 44 33.85 2.26 0.09
C GLY A 44 33.38 1.92 1.51
N GLU A 45 33.78 2.73 2.49
CA GLU A 45 33.40 2.60 3.90
C GLU A 45 32.69 3.87 4.36
N GLY A 46 31.52 3.77 4.99
CA GLY A 46 30.77 4.96 5.40
C GLY A 46 29.33 4.63 5.77
N GLY A 47 28.53 5.67 5.99
CA GLY A 47 27.11 5.53 6.27
C GLY A 47 26.43 6.88 6.43
N GLY A 48 25.13 6.85 6.63
CA GLY A 48 24.37 8.06 6.96
C GLY A 48 23.24 7.78 7.94
N ALA A 49 22.92 8.79 8.72
CA ALA A 49 21.91 8.75 9.76
C ALA A 49 21.33 10.16 9.97
N LEU A 50 20.17 10.22 10.63
CA LEU A 50 19.69 11.49 11.15
C LEU A 50 20.55 11.91 12.35
N ALA A 51 20.99 13.16 12.33
CA ALA A 51 21.80 13.80 13.35
C ALA A 51 20.98 14.87 14.06
N THR A 52 21.11 14.98 15.38
CA THR A 52 20.39 15.96 16.22
C THR A 52 21.31 17.02 16.83
N ASP A 53 22.61 16.92 16.57
CA ASP A 53 23.66 17.76 17.13
C ASP A 53 24.15 18.84 16.15
N ILE A 54 24.16 18.52 14.86
CA ILE A 54 24.51 19.44 13.78
C ILE A 54 23.28 19.63 12.89
N VAL A 55 22.52 20.68 13.17
CA VAL A 55 21.26 21.01 12.48
C VAL A 55 21.31 22.44 11.95
N HIS A 56 20.63 22.70 10.84
CA HIS A 56 20.40 24.05 10.32
C HIS A 56 19.16 24.65 10.98
N SER A 57 18.05 23.91 10.99
CA SER A 57 16.82 24.26 11.69
C SER A 57 16.17 23.01 12.31
N GLY A 58 15.09 23.18 13.10
CA GLY A 58 14.41 22.03 13.70
C GLY A 58 15.24 21.26 14.75
N LEU A 59 14.98 19.96 14.84
CA LEU A 59 15.59 18.99 15.75
C LEU A 59 16.54 18.00 15.02
N GLY A 60 16.50 17.91 13.69
CA GLY A 60 17.24 16.89 12.92
C GLY A 60 17.85 17.40 11.61
N SER A 61 18.90 16.72 11.16
CA SER A 61 19.45 16.85 9.79
C SER A 61 19.93 15.48 9.29
N LEU A 62 20.12 15.31 7.98
CA LEU A 62 20.70 14.09 7.42
C LEU A 62 22.22 14.21 7.36
N HIS A 63 22.92 13.44 8.20
CA HIS A 63 24.37 13.32 8.19
C HIS A 63 24.83 12.13 7.35
N MET A 64 25.81 12.35 6.47
CA MET A 64 26.51 11.33 5.71
C MET A 64 28.02 11.43 5.93
N HIS A 65 28.64 10.30 6.19
CA HIS A 65 30.07 10.16 6.40
C HIS A 65 30.66 9.13 5.44
N GLY A 66 31.82 9.46 4.87
CA GLY A 66 32.59 8.56 4.01
C GLY A 66 34.05 8.48 4.41
N ALA A 67 34.63 7.30 4.24
CA ALA A 67 36.04 7.00 4.40
C ALA A 67 36.55 6.24 3.17
N GLY A 68 37.73 6.64 2.66
CA GLY A 68 38.38 5.95 1.56
C GLY A 68 37.65 6.08 0.22
N ALA A 69 37.20 7.29 -0.12
CA ALA A 69 36.42 7.58 -1.31
C ALA A 69 35.09 6.80 -1.37
N ALA A 70 34.30 6.92 -0.30
CA ALA A 70 33.02 6.25 -0.19
C ALA A 70 31.91 6.94 -0.98
N THR A 71 30.93 6.15 -1.41
CA THR A 71 29.68 6.61 -2.01
C THR A 71 28.54 6.18 -1.11
N VAL A 72 27.89 7.14 -0.47
CA VAL A 72 26.71 6.92 0.38
C VAL A 72 25.56 7.74 -0.18
N VAL A 73 24.38 7.12 -0.26
CA VAL A 73 23.24 7.67 -0.99
C VAL A 73 21.97 7.56 -0.14
N SER A 74 21.21 8.64 -0.04
CA SER A 74 19.85 8.62 0.47
C SER A 74 18.91 9.10 -0.62
N GLU A 75 17.82 8.37 -0.87
CA GLU A 75 16.92 8.65 -1.98
C GLU A 75 15.46 8.83 -1.57
N ARG A 76 14.76 9.71 -2.27
CA ARG A 76 13.30 9.87 -2.17
C ARG A 76 12.65 10.07 -3.51
N THR A 77 11.49 9.46 -3.71
CA THR A 77 10.67 9.66 -4.92
C THR A 77 9.59 10.71 -4.64
N PHE A 78 9.32 11.55 -5.63
CA PHE A 78 8.26 12.57 -5.60
C PHE A 78 7.50 12.56 -6.93
N SER A 79 6.19 12.85 -6.88
CA SER A 79 5.35 12.91 -8.07
C SER A 79 5.25 14.34 -8.60
N LEU A 80 5.25 14.51 -9.92
CA LEU A 80 5.05 15.81 -10.55
C LEU A 80 3.56 16.17 -10.54
N VAL A 81 3.24 17.39 -10.12
CA VAL A 81 1.86 17.93 -10.20
C VAL A 81 1.58 18.43 -11.62
N SER A 82 2.56 19.10 -12.22
CA SER A 82 2.52 19.57 -13.60
C SER A 82 3.75 19.02 -14.35
N PRO A 83 3.60 18.09 -15.33
CA PRO A 83 4.75 17.43 -15.95
C PRO A 83 5.61 18.37 -16.80
N ASP A 84 5.04 19.48 -17.27
CA ASP A 84 5.73 20.45 -18.13
C ASP A 84 6.28 21.66 -17.36
N GLU A 85 5.96 21.80 -16.08
CA GLU A 85 6.42 22.92 -15.25
C GLU A 85 7.73 22.57 -14.55
N PRO A 86 8.66 23.53 -14.42
CA PRO A 86 9.90 23.31 -13.70
C PRO A 86 9.66 23.02 -12.21
N VAL A 87 10.54 22.23 -11.62
CA VAL A 87 10.64 22.06 -10.17
C VAL A 87 11.83 22.84 -9.64
N THR A 88 11.73 23.39 -8.45
CA THR A 88 12.85 24.01 -7.73
C THR A 88 13.30 23.07 -6.63
N VAL A 89 14.53 22.59 -6.73
CA VAL A 89 15.19 21.78 -5.71
C VAL A 89 16.03 22.70 -4.86
N SER A 90 15.71 22.80 -3.57
CA SER A 90 16.41 23.70 -2.66
C SER A 90 16.62 23.07 -1.29
N GLY A 91 17.52 23.64 -0.51
CA GLY A 91 17.79 23.21 0.86
C GLY A 91 19.13 23.74 1.34
N TYR A 92 19.61 23.19 2.43
CA TYR A 92 20.88 23.56 3.04
C TYR A 92 21.80 22.35 3.13
N TRP A 93 23.09 22.62 2.98
CA TRP A 93 24.14 21.63 3.20
C TRP A 93 25.35 22.23 3.90
N LYS A 94 26.03 21.38 4.66
CA LYS A 94 27.30 21.69 5.35
C LYS A 94 28.28 20.58 5.02
N GLY A 95 29.57 20.89 4.94
CA GLY A 95 30.58 19.89 4.60
C GLY A 95 31.88 20.06 5.38
N ALA A 96 32.43 18.94 5.80
CA ALA A 96 33.79 18.78 6.33
C ALA A 96 34.49 17.70 5.50
N VAL A 97 34.66 17.98 4.21
CA VAL A 97 35.19 17.02 3.24
C VAL A 97 36.70 17.17 3.13
N THR A 98 37.44 16.09 3.38
CA THR A 98 38.90 16.07 3.35
C THR A 98 39.45 15.63 1.98
N GLU A 99 38.74 14.77 1.25
CA GLU A 99 39.12 14.31 -0.08
C GLU A 99 37.87 13.92 -0.91
N GLY A 100 37.95 14.03 -2.24
CA GLY A 100 36.91 13.56 -3.16
C GLY A 100 35.91 14.62 -3.61
N THR A 101 34.73 14.18 -4.07
CA THR A 101 33.72 15.04 -4.72
C THR A 101 32.88 15.85 -3.72
N GLY A 102 32.86 15.41 -2.45
CA GLY A 102 32.04 16.00 -1.39
C GLY A 102 30.57 15.64 -1.52
N GLY A 103 29.72 16.59 -1.16
CA GLY A 103 28.27 16.48 -1.27
C GLY A 103 27.81 16.67 -2.71
N ARG A 104 26.86 15.84 -3.12
CA ARG A 104 26.27 15.83 -4.46
C ARG A 104 24.76 15.61 -4.35
N ILE A 105 24.02 16.21 -5.27
CA ILE A 105 22.57 16.05 -5.37
C ILE A 105 22.24 15.70 -6.82
N VAL A 106 21.38 14.69 -7.03
CA VAL A 106 20.94 14.28 -8.37
C VAL A 106 19.43 14.09 -8.37
N VAL A 107 18.75 14.58 -9.40
CA VAL A 107 17.34 14.22 -9.65
C VAL A 107 17.27 13.27 -10.84
N ARG A 108 16.74 12.08 -10.62
CA ARG A 108 16.43 11.10 -11.68
C ARG A 108 14.96 11.20 -12.06
N TRP A 109 14.71 11.45 -13.34
CA TRP A 109 13.38 11.43 -13.93
C TRP A 109 12.99 10.02 -14.34
N LEU A 110 11.77 9.62 -13.98
CA LEU A 110 11.21 8.30 -14.27
C LEU A 110 9.90 8.42 -15.05
N ASN A 111 9.63 7.48 -15.96
CA ASN A 111 8.35 7.37 -16.67
C ASN A 111 7.27 6.68 -15.80
N GLY A 112 6.08 6.49 -16.37
CA GLY A 112 4.95 5.79 -15.72
C GLY A 112 5.28 4.37 -15.27
N ASP A 113 6.10 3.65 -16.06
CA ASP A 113 6.55 2.29 -15.75
C ASP A 113 7.67 2.23 -14.70
N GLY A 114 8.19 3.39 -14.27
CA GLY A 114 9.27 3.49 -13.28
C GLY A 114 10.67 3.35 -13.88
N GLU A 115 10.78 3.34 -15.20
CA GLU A 115 12.04 3.30 -15.92
C GLU A 115 12.70 4.68 -15.95
N LYS A 116 14.04 4.69 -15.94
CA LYS A 116 14.84 5.91 -16.01
C LYS A 116 14.72 6.59 -17.36
N VAL A 117 14.37 7.88 -17.33
CA VAL A 117 14.36 8.77 -18.50
C VAL A 117 15.65 9.60 -18.59
N ARG A 118 16.02 10.32 -17.51
CA ARG A 118 17.20 11.23 -17.47
C ARG A 118 17.66 11.47 -16.02
N ASP A 119 18.94 11.72 -15.80
CA ASP A 119 19.46 12.24 -14.52
C ASP A 119 19.92 13.70 -14.72
N ASP A 120 19.50 14.59 -13.82
CA ASP A 120 19.95 15.98 -13.75
C ASP A 120 20.75 16.19 -12.46
N PRO A 121 22.08 16.33 -12.54
CA PRO A 121 22.91 16.63 -11.38
C PRO A 121 22.79 18.12 -11.00
N LEU A 122 22.68 18.38 -9.71
CA LEU A 122 22.86 19.70 -9.11
C LEU A 122 24.34 19.97 -8.81
N PRO A 123 24.73 21.20 -8.44
CA PRO A 123 26.09 21.51 -8.03
C PRO A 123 26.62 20.52 -6.99
N THR A 124 27.90 20.21 -7.07
CA THR A 124 28.64 19.43 -6.08
C THR A 124 29.52 20.36 -5.25
N LYS A 125 29.70 20.07 -3.96
CA LYS A 125 30.55 20.90 -3.09
C LYS A 125 31.43 20.05 -2.18
N ALA A 126 32.71 20.36 -2.19
CA ALA A 126 33.76 19.72 -1.40
C ALA A 126 34.50 20.75 -0.52
N GLY A 127 35.44 20.27 0.29
CA GLY A 127 36.16 21.06 1.28
C GLY A 127 35.35 21.32 2.55
N GLU A 128 35.88 22.19 3.40
CA GLU A 128 35.19 22.67 4.61
C GLU A 128 34.31 23.87 4.27
N PHE A 129 33.02 23.78 4.57
CA PHE A 129 32.08 24.86 4.40
C PHE A 129 30.95 24.77 5.41
N ASP A 130 30.51 25.93 5.88
CA ASP A 130 29.36 26.04 6.76
C ASP A 130 28.04 25.97 5.97
N TRP A 131 26.91 25.86 6.69
CA TRP A 131 25.57 25.80 6.14
C TRP A 131 25.40 26.80 4.98
N THR A 132 25.26 26.25 3.79
CA THR A 132 25.11 27.01 2.55
C THR A 132 23.80 26.58 1.90
N GLN A 133 23.02 27.52 1.38
CA GLN A 133 21.83 27.17 0.62
C GLN A 133 22.21 26.67 -0.78
N PHE A 134 21.60 25.59 -1.23
CA PHE A 134 21.52 25.23 -2.64
C PHE A 134 20.10 25.49 -3.14
N SER A 135 19.97 25.91 -4.40
CA SER A 135 18.68 26.11 -5.06
C SER A 135 18.88 26.07 -6.57
N GLU A 136 18.24 25.10 -7.22
CA GLU A 136 18.33 24.90 -8.67
C GLU A 136 16.94 24.61 -9.24
N SER A 137 16.68 25.15 -10.43
CA SER A 137 15.44 24.90 -11.15
C SER A 137 15.68 23.89 -12.27
N LEU A 138 14.88 22.82 -12.27
CA LEU A 138 14.99 21.72 -13.24
C LEU A 138 13.69 21.58 -14.02
N THR A 139 13.78 21.47 -15.35
CA THR A 139 12.63 21.18 -16.21
C THR A 139 12.52 19.67 -16.43
N PRO A 140 11.40 19.02 -16.02
CA PRO A 140 11.20 17.60 -16.29
C PRO A 140 11.30 17.27 -17.79
N PRO A 141 11.93 16.16 -18.19
CA PRO A 141 11.95 15.75 -19.60
C PRO A 141 10.56 15.25 -20.05
N ALA A 142 10.31 15.28 -21.36
CA ALA A 142 9.10 14.69 -21.93
C ALA A 142 8.94 13.23 -21.45
N ASN A 143 7.70 12.83 -21.14
CA ASN A 143 7.32 11.54 -20.58
C ASN A 143 7.76 11.28 -19.12
N ALA A 144 8.33 12.25 -18.42
CA ALA A 144 8.51 12.14 -16.97
C ALA A 144 7.16 12.13 -16.25
N ALA A 145 6.98 11.16 -15.35
CA ALA A 145 5.82 11.09 -14.46
C ALA A 145 6.18 11.47 -13.02
N ARG A 146 7.42 11.20 -12.62
CA ARG A 146 7.93 11.38 -11.26
C ARG A 146 9.44 11.64 -11.27
N GLY A 147 9.94 12.21 -10.19
CA GLY A 147 11.37 12.36 -9.96
C GLY A 147 11.81 11.54 -8.74
N ARG A 148 13.10 11.21 -8.70
CA ARG A 148 13.76 10.65 -7.53
C ARG A 148 14.97 11.51 -7.21
N ILE A 149 14.95 12.15 -6.04
CA ILE A 149 16.09 12.90 -5.53
C ILE A 149 17.05 11.94 -4.84
N PHE A 150 18.34 12.12 -5.11
CA PHE A 150 19.45 11.49 -4.45
C PHE A 150 20.25 12.58 -3.73
N LEU A 151 20.37 12.44 -2.41
CA LEU A 151 21.35 13.15 -1.60
C LEU A 151 22.54 12.20 -1.45
N GLU A 152 23.73 12.64 -1.84
CA GLU A 152 24.88 11.75 -1.99
C GLU A 152 26.14 12.38 -1.40
N ILE A 153 26.99 11.56 -0.79
CA ILE A 153 28.43 11.79 -0.90
C ILE A 153 28.95 10.86 -1.99
N TRP A 154 29.76 11.38 -2.91
CA TRP A 154 30.21 10.61 -4.08
C TRP A 154 31.72 10.48 -4.13
N ARG A 155 32.23 9.27 -3.84
CA ARG A 155 33.66 8.97 -3.77
C ARG A 155 34.41 9.96 -2.87
N THR A 156 33.88 10.13 -1.66
CA THR A 156 34.23 11.19 -0.71
C THR A 156 34.84 10.61 0.56
N THR A 157 35.83 11.30 1.12
CA THR A 157 36.33 11.12 2.49
C THR A 157 35.96 12.36 3.30
N GLY A 158 35.24 12.20 4.41
CA GLY A 158 34.73 13.26 5.26
C GLY A 158 33.20 13.29 5.34
N ASP A 159 32.66 14.39 5.84
CA ASP A 159 31.27 14.49 6.28
C ASP A 159 30.48 15.53 5.48
N VAL A 160 29.22 15.24 5.23
CA VAL A 160 28.25 16.17 4.64
C VAL A 160 26.93 16.05 5.39
N TRP A 161 26.32 17.18 5.71
CA TRP A 161 24.98 17.26 6.27
C TRP A 161 24.04 17.93 5.28
N TYR A 162 22.81 17.44 5.19
CA TYR A 162 21.71 18.03 4.43
C TYR A 162 20.57 18.37 5.38
N ASP A 163 19.95 19.51 5.16
CA ASP A 163 18.83 19.97 5.97
C ASP A 163 17.84 20.81 5.13
N ASP A 164 16.59 20.92 5.58
CA ASP A 164 15.55 21.74 4.96
C ASP A 164 15.41 21.50 3.44
N VAL A 165 15.54 20.26 2.98
CA VAL A 165 15.47 19.88 1.56
C VAL A 165 14.03 19.93 1.09
N ARG A 166 13.78 20.69 0.02
CA ARG A 166 12.46 20.91 -0.58
C ARG A 166 12.52 20.72 -2.08
N ILE A 167 11.43 20.20 -2.64
CA ILE A 167 11.24 20.12 -4.08
C ILE A 167 9.94 20.83 -4.39
N THR A 168 10.00 22.12 -4.71
CA THR A 168 8.79 22.89 -4.94
C THR A 168 8.42 22.94 -6.41
N GLN A 169 7.13 23.02 -6.71
CA GLN A 169 6.61 23.27 -8.05
C GLN A 169 5.52 24.32 -7.98
N GLY A 170 5.59 25.31 -8.87
CA GLY A 170 4.58 26.34 -9.00
C GLY A 170 3.30 25.76 -9.61
N VAL A 171 2.18 25.89 -8.90
CA VAL A 171 0.86 25.51 -9.37
C VAL A 171 0.02 26.76 -9.55
N VAL A 172 -0.34 27.08 -10.78
CA VAL A 172 -1.23 28.22 -11.09
C VAL A 172 -2.65 27.84 -10.71
N PRO A 173 -3.32 28.60 -9.81
CA PRO A 173 -4.72 28.37 -9.48
C PRO A 173 -5.64 28.38 -10.72
N LEU A 174 -6.61 27.47 -10.76
CA LEU A 174 -7.59 27.35 -11.84
C LEU A 174 -8.57 28.51 -11.74
N SER A 175 -8.65 29.34 -12.78
CA SER A 175 -9.65 30.39 -12.83
C SER A 175 -11.04 29.77 -13.07
N PRO A 176 -12.12 30.21 -12.40
CA PRO A 176 -13.47 29.66 -12.62
C PRO A 176 -13.93 29.75 -14.07
N ALA A 177 -13.47 30.76 -14.81
CA ALA A 177 -13.77 30.93 -16.23
C ALA A 177 -13.21 29.81 -17.12
N GLU A 178 -12.20 29.07 -16.65
CA GLU A 178 -11.62 27.92 -17.35
C GLU A 178 -12.41 26.62 -17.11
N ILE A 179 -13.38 26.63 -16.19
CA ILE A 179 -14.28 25.52 -15.93
C ILE A 179 -15.54 25.73 -16.76
N THR A 180 -15.72 24.89 -17.77
CA THR A 180 -16.98 24.84 -18.54
C THR A 180 -17.83 23.69 -18.04
N PHE A 181 -19.15 23.86 -17.98
CA PHE A 181 -20.11 22.80 -17.62
C PHE A 181 -21.22 22.72 -18.66
N GLY A 182 -21.40 21.53 -19.23
CA GLY A 182 -22.46 21.20 -20.18
C GLY A 182 -22.15 21.64 -21.61
N SER A 183 -22.24 20.68 -22.53
CA SER A 183 -21.97 20.89 -23.95
C SER A 183 -23.22 21.31 -24.76
N ASP A 184 -23.12 21.24 -26.08
CA ASP A 184 -24.19 21.45 -27.06
C ASP A 184 -25.31 20.40 -26.84
N PRO A 185 -26.59 20.81 -26.65
CA PRO A 185 -27.70 19.87 -26.42
C PRO A 185 -27.92 18.82 -27.52
N ALA A 186 -27.28 18.95 -28.68
CA ALA A 186 -27.38 17.99 -29.79
C ALA A 186 -26.40 16.81 -29.72
N THR A 187 -25.29 16.89 -28.97
CA THR A 187 -24.23 15.86 -28.95
C THR A 187 -23.78 15.59 -27.52
N ILE A 188 -23.74 14.33 -27.08
CA ILE A 188 -23.21 13.95 -25.76
C ILE A 188 -21.68 13.89 -25.82
N THR A 189 -20.99 14.66 -24.99
CA THR A 189 -19.54 14.54 -24.80
C THR A 189 -19.21 13.60 -23.64
N VAL A 190 -18.31 12.63 -23.87
CA VAL A 190 -17.88 11.67 -22.84
C VAL A 190 -16.36 11.59 -22.75
N GLY A 191 -15.84 11.72 -21.54
CA GLY A 191 -14.43 11.49 -21.23
C GLY A 191 -14.23 10.08 -20.71
N VAL A 192 -13.39 9.29 -21.38
CA VAL A 192 -12.97 7.95 -20.92
C VAL A 192 -11.57 8.07 -20.34
N PHE A 193 -11.42 7.80 -19.04
CA PHE A 193 -10.12 7.95 -18.38
C PHE A 193 -9.15 6.83 -18.80
N ASP A 194 -7.97 7.22 -19.25
CA ASP A 194 -6.85 6.36 -19.60
C ASP A 194 -5.79 6.46 -18.50
N ALA A 195 -5.88 5.53 -17.55
CA ALA A 195 -4.98 5.48 -16.41
C ALA A 195 -3.52 5.23 -16.82
N ASP A 196 -3.28 4.45 -17.89
CA ASP A 196 -1.93 4.16 -18.36
C ASP A 196 -1.31 5.43 -18.96
N ALA A 197 -2.08 6.21 -19.73
CA ALA A 197 -1.64 7.51 -20.23
C ALA A 197 -1.39 8.54 -19.11
N ALA A 198 -2.11 8.42 -17.99
CA ALA A 198 -1.88 9.20 -16.78
C ALA A 198 -0.62 8.79 -15.99
N GLY A 199 0.07 7.71 -16.42
CA GLY A 199 1.21 7.12 -15.74
C GLY A 199 0.82 6.23 -14.54
N GLY A 200 -0.44 5.80 -14.48
CA GLY A 200 -0.99 4.85 -13.54
C GLY A 200 -1.19 3.48 -14.18
N ARG A 201 -2.24 2.78 -13.78
CA ARG A 201 -2.59 1.45 -14.30
C ARG A 201 -4.11 1.29 -14.37
N GLY A 202 -4.63 0.99 -15.55
CA GLY A 202 -6.05 0.68 -15.74
C GLY A 202 -6.27 -0.22 -16.94
N TYR A 203 -7.50 -0.70 -17.12
CA TYR A 203 -7.80 -1.69 -18.16
C TYR A 203 -9.08 -1.35 -18.92
N GLY A 204 -9.07 -1.58 -20.23
CA GLY A 204 -10.25 -1.45 -21.10
C GLY A 204 -10.54 -0.02 -21.59
N GLY A 205 -9.81 1.01 -21.13
CA GLY A 205 -10.04 2.41 -21.51
C GLY A 205 -10.08 2.68 -23.02
N PRO A 206 -9.02 2.36 -23.79
CA PRO A 206 -9.00 2.54 -25.24
C PRO A 206 -10.12 1.77 -25.97
N SER A 207 -10.44 0.55 -25.53
CA SER A 207 -11.50 -0.27 -26.11
C SER A 207 -12.90 0.30 -25.83
N ILE A 208 -13.14 0.82 -24.62
CA ILE A 208 -14.39 1.49 -24.24
C ILE A 208 -14.53 2.81 -24.98
N HIS A 209 -13.46 3.60 -25.13
CA HIS A 209 -13.45 4.81 -25.96
C HIS A 209 -13.84 4.51 -27.40
N ALA A 210 -13.28 3.47 -28.01
CA ALA A 210 -13.64 3.04 -29.36
C ALA A 210 -15.12 2.64 -29.48
N ALA A 211 -15.64 1.90 -28.49
CA ALA A 211 -17.05 1.49 -28.45
C ALA A 211 -18.00 2.69 -28.33
N LEU A 212 -17.70 3.65 -27.44
CA LEU A 212 -18.51 4.85 -27.25
C LEU A 212 -18.42 5.83 -28.43
N SER A 213 -17.27 5.90 -29.09
CA SER A 213 -17.09 6.69 -30.33
C SER A 213 -17.96 6.20 -31.49
N ALA A 214 -18.39 4.94 -31.46
CA ALA A 214 -19.29 4.37 -32.47
C ALA A 214 -20.77 4.67 -32.20
N VAL A 215 -21.12 5.25 -31.04
CA VAL A 215 -22.50 5.58 -30.69
C VAL A 215 -22.95 6.86 -31.42
N PRO A 216 -24.11 6.88 -32.10
CA PRO A 216 -24.60 8.08 -32.77
C PRO A 216 -24.78 9.26 -31.82
N ASN A 217 -24.39 10.46 -32.26
CA ASN A 217 -24.46 11.71 -31.49
C ASN A 217 -23.64 11.69 -30.18
N VAL A 218 -22.60 10.85 -30.10
CA VAL A 218 -21.63 10.84 -29.01
C VAL A 218 -20.27 11.29 -29.54
N ARG A 219 -19.61 12.16 -28.78
CA ARG A 219 -18.21 12.53 -28.96
C ARG A 219 -17.43 12.03 -27.75
N ALA A 220 -16.67 10.95 -27.94
CA ALA A 220 -15.81 10.38 -26.90
C ALA A 220 -14.37 10.89 -27.04
N GLU A 221 -13.75 11.23 -25.91
CA GLU A 221 -12.33 11.57 -25.80
C GLU A 221 -11.64 10.72 -24.73
N LEU A 222 -10.36 10.43 -24.93
CA LEU A 222 -9.51 9.84 -23.89
C LEU A 222 -9.00 10.96 -22.99
N LEU A 223 -9.08 10.76 -21.68
CA LEU A 223 -8.58 11.67 -20.66
C LEU A 223 -7.38 11.06 -19.95
N ASP A 224 -6.30 11.81 -19.81
CA ASP A 224 -5.10 11.44 -19.05
C ASP A 224 -5.04 12.14 -17.67
N ASN A 225 -6.07 12.92 -17.33
CA ASN A 225 -6.21 13.61 -16.06
C ASN A 225 -7.69 13.85 -15.70
N LEU A 226 -7.97 13.93 -14.39
CA LEU A 226 -9.31 14.06 -13.81
C LEU A 226 -9.53 15.41 -13.10
N SER A 227 -8.77 16.43 -13.51
CA SER A 227 -8.97 17.79 -12.98
C SER A 227 -10.34 18.34 -13.37
N LEU A 228 -10.88 19.28 -12.58
CA LEU A 228 -12.15 19.95 -12.90
C LEU A 228 -12.16 20.59 -14.31
N ARG A 229 -11.01 21.09 -14.77
CA ARG A 229 -10.82 21.64 -16.12
C ARG A 229 -11.12 20.60 -17.20
N SER A 230 -10.63 19.37 -17.01
CA SER A 230 -10.73 18.29 -18.00
C SER A 230 -12.06 17.56 -17.95
N ILE A 231 -12.63 17.37 -16.75
CA ILE A 231 -13.90 16.64 -16.63
C ILE A 231 -15.12 17.52 -16.86
N GLY A 232 -15.05 18.82 -16.55
CA GLY A 232 -16.18 19.75 -16.70
C GLY A 232 -16.71 19.89 -18.13
N ARG A 233 -15.83 19.78 -19.13
CA ARG A 233 -16.18 19.83 -20.57
C ARG A 233 -16.97 18.61 -21.07
N CYS A 234 -17.07 17.56 -20.25
CA CYS A 234 -17.78 16.33 -20.58
C CYS A 234 -19.16 16.30 -19.93
N ASP A 235 -20.15 15.77 -20.64
CA ASP A 235 -21.47 15.48 -20.07
C ASP A 235 -21.45 14.20 -19.21
N ALA A 236 -20.50 13.29 -19.45
CA ALA A 236 -20.24 12.15 -18.60
C ALA A 236 -18.77 11.74 -18.56
N ILE A 237 -18.37 11.06 -17.48
CA ILE A 237 -17.05 10.46 -17.31
C ILE A 237 -17.17 8.93 -17.17
N VAL A 238 -16.27 8.19 -17.79
CA VAL A 238 -16.12 6.74 -17.61
C VAL A 238 -14.80 6.46 -16.92
N LEU A 239 -14.86 5.69 -15.84
CA LEU A 239 -13.68 5.15 -15.13
C LEU A 239 -13.57 3.65 -15.43
N PRO A 240 -12.70 3.27 -16.39
CA PRO A 240 -12.55 1.89 -16.87
C PRO A 240 -11.53 1.13 -16.02
N ASN A 241 -12.02 0.22 -15.16
CA ASN A 241 -11.23 -0.67 -14.31
C ASN A 241 -9.89 -0.07 -13.80
N VAL A 242 -9.99 1.02 -13.05
CA VAL A 242 -8.82 1.82 -12.65
C VAL A 242 -8.19 1.24 -11.38
N HIS A 243 -6.94 0.78 -11.48
CA HIS A 243 -6.17 0.26 -10.34
C HIS A 243 -5.30 1.35 -9.70
N ASP A 244 -4.74 2.24 -10.51
CA ASP A 244 -3.89 3.36 -10.09
C ASP A 244 -4.18 4.55 -11.01
N ILE A 245 -4.45 5.73 -10.44
CA ILE A 245 -4.73 6.96 -11.19
C ILE A 245 -3.46 7.71 -11.63
N GLY A 246 -2.27 7.22 -11.31
CA GLY A 246 -1.00 7.82 -11.76
C GLY A 246 -0.81 9.24 -11.23
N ARG A 247 -0.38 10.16 -12.10
CA ARG A 247 -0.16 11.59 -11.74
C ARG A 247 -1.39 12.27 -11.15
N THR A 248 -2.59 11.76 -11.42
CA THR A 248 -3.83 12.31 -10.88
C THR A 248 -4.04 12.01 -9.39
N GLY A 249 -3.18 11.18 -8.79
CA GLY A 249 -3.23 10.76 -7.37
C GLY A 249 -2.47 11.64 -6.39
N ALA A 250 -1.96 12.81 -6.79
CA ALA A 250 -1.21 13.73 -5.91
C ALA A 250 -2.04 14.35 -4.76
N ALA A 251 -3.26 13.87 -4.52
CA ALA A 251 -4.20 14.38 -3.51
C ALA A 251 -3.59 14.52 -2.11
N ALA A 252 -2.73 13.58 -1.67
CA ALA A 252 -2.06 13.66 -0.36
C ALA A 252 -0.99 14.77 -0.26
N LEU A 253 -0.36 15.16 -1.37
CA LEU A 253 0.60 16.29 -1.42
C LEU A 253 -0.14 17.62 -1.46
N LEU A 254 -1.23 17.67 -2.24
CA LEU A 254 -2.04 18.87 -2.43
C LEU A 254 -2.94 19.18 -1.23
N ALA A 255 -3.36 18.18 -0.44
CA ALA A 255 -4.12 18.37 0.80
C ALA A 255 -3.38 19.28 1.82
N ARG A 256 -2.04 19.29 1.79
CA ARG A 256 -1.20 20.22 2.59
C ARG A 256 -1.22 21.66 2.10
N ASN A 257 -1.74 21.89 0.90
CA ASN A 257 -1.85 23.19 0.26
C ASN A 257 -3.33 23.50 -0.06
N PRO A 258 -4.16 23.82 0.97
CA PRO A 258 -5.59 24.15 0.84
C PRO A 258 -5.97 25.06 -0.33
N GLN A 259 -5.07 25.98 -0.71
CA GLN A 259 -5.26 26.95 -1.79
C GLN A 259 -5.45 26.31 -3.17
N VAL A 260 -4.83 25.15 -3.40
CA VAL A 260 -4.85 24.43 -4.70
C VAL A 260 -5.36 22.99 -4.58
N ALA A 261 -5.54 22.48 -3.36
CA ALA A 261 -6.03 21.13 -3.06
C ALA A 261 -7.29 20.75 -3.84
N TRP A 262 -8.26 21.66 -3.85
CA TRP A 262 -9.56 21.48 -4.50
C TRP A 262 -9.50 21.34 -6.03
N MET A 263 -8.42 21.79 -6.68
CA MET A 263 -8.30 21.78 -8.14
C MET A 263 -7.78 20.46 -8.70
N ALA A 264 -6.89 19.81 -7.95
CA ALA A 264 -6.09 18.69 -8.44
C ALA A 264 -6.32 17.39 -7.65
N ASP A 265 -7.15 17.42 -6.60
CA ASP A 265 -7.72 16.20 -6.02
C ASP A 265 -8.78 15.61 -6.97
N ALA A 266 -8.45 14.50 -7.62
CA ALA A 266 -9.33 13.79 -8.55
C ALA A 266 -10.65 13.34 -7.91
N ARG A 267 -10.64 12.92 -6.64
CA ARG A 267 -11.85 12.47 -5.93
C ARG A 267 -12.75 13.65 -5.62
N ALA A 268 -12.19 14.76 -5.15
CA ALA A 268 -12.92 16.00 -4.92
C ALA A 268 -13.51 16.56 -6.21
N ALA A 269 -12.73 16.55 -7.30
CA ALA A 269 -13.18 16.99 -8.62
C ALA A 269 -14.35 16.14 -9.13
N LEU A 270 -14.22 14.81 -9.12
CA LEU A 270 -15.29 13.89 -9.53
C LEU A 270 -16.54 14.02 -8.66
N SER A 271 -16.36 14.11 -7.34
CA SER A 271 -17.47 14.31 -6.40
C SER A 271 -18.23 15.61 -6.71
N ALA A 272 -17.52 16.73 -6.84
CA ALA A 272 -18.13 18.02 -7.15
C ALA A 272 -18.81 18.01 -8.53
N TYR A 273 -18.15 17.43 -9.54
CA TYR A 273 -18.69 17.29 -10.89
C TYR A 273 -20.02 16.54 -10.92
N VAL A 274 -20.10 15.36 -10.29
CA VAL A 274 -21.33 14.57 -10.26
C VAL A 274 -22.41 15.27 -9.43
N HIS A 275 -22.09 15.79 -8.24
CA HIS A 275 -23.08 16.49 -7.42
C HIS A 275 -23.69 17.72 -8.11
N ALA A 276 -22.95 18.33 -9.04
CA ALA A 276 -23.38 19.47 -9.82
C ALA A 276 -24.16 19.12 -11.10
N GLY A 277 -24.34 17.82 -11.39
CA GLY A 277 -25.14 17.35 -12.53
C GLY A 277 -24.39 16.48 -13.53
N GLY A 278 -23.09 16.28 -13.34
CA GLY A 278 -22.25 15.40 -14.16
C GLY A 278 -22.70 13.94 -14.10
N GLY A 279 -22.52 13.21 -15.20
CA GLY A 279 -22.74 11.77 -15.27
C GLY A 279 -21.47 10.97 -15.01
N ILE A 280 -21.55 9.83 -14.33
CA ILE A 280 -20.39 8.93 -14.20
C ILE A 280 -20.75 7.45 -14.37
N ILE A 281 -19.86 6.72 -15.04
CA ILE A 281 -19.90 5.27 -15.21
C ILE A 281 -18.65 4.68 -14.58
N LEU A 282 -18.85 3.76 -13.64
CA LEU A 282 -17.78 3.04 -12.93
C LEU A 282 -17.79 1.57 -13.40
N THR A 283 -16.64 1.03 -13.76
CA THR A 283 -16.54 -0.39 -14.13
C THR A 283 -15.57 -1.13 -13.22
N HIS A 284 -15.89 -2.39 -12.91
CA HIS A 284 -15.05 -3.32 -12.16
C HIS A 284 -14.43 -2.70 -10.90
N MET A 285 -13.09 -2.62 -10.78
CA MET A 285 -12.40 -2.05 -9.60
C MET A 285 -12.85 -0.62 -9.26
N SER A 286 -13.24 0.19 -10.25
CA SER A 286 -13.64 1.58 -10.03
C SER A 286 -14.93 1.75 -9.21
N ASN A 287 -15.64 0.66 -8.88
CA ASN A 287 -16.84 0.68 -8.03
C ASN A 287 -16.57 0.80 -6.52
N GLY A 288 -15.31 0.88 -6.09
CA GLY A 288 -14.96 0.99 -4.67
C GLY A 288 -13.71 0.22 -4.24
N GLU A 289 -12.90 -0.24 -5.19
CA GLU A 289 -11.62 -0.92 -4.97
C GLU A 289 -10.51 -0.19 -5.76
N GLY A 290 -9.27 -0.71 -5.71
CA GLY A 290 -8.15 -0.16 -6.46
C GLY A 290 -7.85 1.28 -6.06
N ALA A 291 -7.72 2.17 -7.06
CA ALA A 291 -7.48 3.60 -6.85
C ALA A 291 -8.64 4.30 -6.11
N PHE A 292 -9.81 3.68 -6.07
CA PHE A 292 -11.02 4.21 -5.42
C PHE A 292 -11.47 3.35 -4.25
N THR A 293 -10.51 2.78 -3.51
CA THR A 293 -10.77 2.24 -2.17
C THR A 293 -11.45 3.32 -1.32
N ASN A 294 -12.52 2.97 -0.61
CA ASN A 294 -13.63 3.86 -0.22
C ASN A 294 -14.41 4.33 -1.46
N PRO A 295 -15.63 3.80 -1.72
CA PRO A 295 -16.40 4.14 -2.92
C PRO A 295 -16.53 5.65 -3.13
N LEU A 296 -16.48 6.11 -4.39
CA LEU A 296 -16.65 7.53 -4.73
C LEU A 296 -18.07 8.04 -4.39
N PHE A 297 -19.07 7.17 -4.52
CA PHE A 297 -20.49 7.49 -4.31
C PHE A 297 -21.18 6.38 -3.50
N PRO A 298 -20.81 6.19 -2.22
CA PRO A 298 -21.33 5.09 -1.39
C PRO A 298 -22.85 5.17 -1.18
N GLN A 299 -23.45 6.35 -1.35
CA GLN A 299 -24.91 6.52 -1.39
C GLN A 299 -25.57 5.78 -2.55
N VAL A 300 -24.87 5.52 -3.66
CA VAL A 300 -25.40 4.83 -4.84
C VAL A 300 -24.85 3.41 -4.90
N VAL A 301 -23.53 3.24 -4.89
CA VAL A 301 -22.90 1.94 -5.15
C VAL A 301 -21.63 1.75 -4.31
N SER A 302 -21.48 0.52 -3.81
CA SER A 302 -20.26 -0.01 -3.20
C SER A 302 -20.00 -1.44 -3.70
N VAL A 303 -18.91 -2.05 -3.25
CA VAL A 303 -18.56 -3.45 -3.58
C VAL A 303 -18.83 -4.35 -2.38
N ALA A 304 -19.53 -5.46 -2.61
CA ALA A 304 -19.79 -6.51 -1.62
C ALA A 304 -18.87 -7.72 -1.76
N GLY A 305 -18.20 -7.87 -2.91
CA GLY A 305 -17.22 -8.94 -3.12
C GLY A 305 -16.90 -9.20 -4.58
N LYS A 306 -16.37 -10.39 -4.85
CA LYS A 306 -15.95 -10.88 -6.17
C LYS A 306 -16.71 -12.15 -6.52
N SER A 307 -17.03 -12.33 -7.81
CA SER A 307 -17.65 -13.56 -8.31
C SER A 307 -17.04 -13.98 -9.65
N PHE A 308 -16.99 -15.29 -9.86
CA PHE A 308 -16.65 -15.93 -11.15
C PHE A 308 -17.91 -16.35 -11.94
N ASP A 309 -19.10 -16.19 -11.35
CA ASP A 309 -20.35 -16.24 -12.12
C ASP A 309 -20.56 -14.87 -12.78
N THR A 310 -19.93 -14.71 -13.94
CA THR A 310 -19.83 -13.42 -14.62
C THR A 310 -21.09 -13.06 -15.41
N ARG A 311 -21.92 -14.03 -15.76
CA ARG A 311 -23.00 -13.87 -16.75
C ARG A 311 -24.21 -13.11 -16.18
N PRO A 312 -24.52 -11.87 -16.63
CA PRO A 312 -25.78 -11.23 -16.30
C PRO A 312 -26.96 -11.94 -16.97
N VAL A 313 -28.00 -12.26 -16.20
CA VAL A 313 -29.19 -12.98 -16.69
C VAL A 313 -30.51 -12.28 -16.38
N ALA A 314 -30.53 -11.37 -15.40
CA ALA A 314 -31.73 -10.66 -14.97
C ALA A 314 -31.51 -9.14 -15.00
N PHE A 315 -32.49 -8.44 -15.56
CA PHE A 315 -32.43 -7.01 -15.86
C PHE A 315 -33.69 -6.32 -15.34
N ALA A 316 -33.53 -5.28 -14.52
CA ALA A 316 -34.64 -4.44 -14.08
C ALA A 316 -35.24 -3.66 -15.27
N ASN A 317 -36.47 -3.16 -15.13
CA ASN A 317 -37.06 -2.24 -16.09
C ASN A 317 -36.44 -0.84 -15.91
N HIS A 318 -35.25 -0.64 -16.49
CA HIS A 318 -34.46 0.57 -16.35
C HIS A 318 -33.91 1.01 -17.72
N PRO A 319 -33.75 2.32 -17.99
CA PRO A 319 -33.19 2.80 -19.27
C PRO A 319 -31.81 2.20 -19.61
N VAL A 320 -30.97 1.99 -18.59
CA VAL A 320 -29.62 1.41 -18.74
C VAL A 320 -29.69 -0.04 -19.27
N THR A 321 -30.70 -0.79 -18.87
CA THR A 321 -30.86 -2.21 -19.21
C THR A 321 -31.78 -2.47 -20.41
N ALA A 322 -32.29 -1.40 -21.04
CA ALA A 322 -33.21 -1.50 -22.15
C ALA A 322 -32.62 -2.30 -23.33
N GLY A 323 -33.32 -3.36 -23.74
CA GLY A 323 -32.94 -4.19 -24.88
C GLY A 323 -31.77 -5.15 -24.63
N LEU A 324 -31.25 -5.25 -23.39
CA LEU A 324 -30.26 -6.25 -23.05
C LEU A 324 -30.90 -7.65 -22.97
N GLN A 325 -30.13 -8.65 -23.39
CA GLN A 325 -30.42 -10.07 -23.23
C GLN A 325 -29.25 -10.72 -22.49
N PRO A 326 -29.42 -11.89 -21.84
CA PRO A 326 -28.31 -12.55 -21.16
C PRO A 326 -27.10 -12.75 -22.06
N PHE A 327 -25.91 -12.33 -21.64
CA PHE A 327 -24.68 -12.35 -22.45
C PHE A 327 -23.46 -12.76 -21.63
N ASP A 328 -22.43 -13.27 -22.31
CA ASP A 328 -21.15 -13.63 -21.69
C ASP A 328 -20.19 -12.44 -21.72
N PRO A 329 -19.72 -11.94 -20.56
CA PRO A 329 -18.70 -10.89 -20.50
C PRO A 329 -17.35 -11.37 -21.06
N THR A 330 -16.49 -10.44 -21.45
CA THR A 330 -15.18 -10.78 -22.04
C THR A 330 -14.10 -11.16 -21.01
N PHE A 331 -14.32 -10.83 -19.73
CA PHE A 331 -13.39 -11.10 -18.62
C PHE A 331 -13.91 -12.18 -17.65
N GLU A 332 -13.00 -12.88 -16.97
CA GLU A 332 -13.31 -14.10 -16.19
C GLU A 332 -13.84 -13.84 -14.78
N ASP A 333 -13.77 -12.60 -14.28
CA ASP A 333 -14.37 -12.24 -12.99
C ASP A 333 -15.15 -10.93 -13.04
N ILE A 334 -15.99 -10.74 -12.02
CA ILE A 334 -16.79 -9.53 -11.83
C ILE A 334 -16.71 -9.06 -10.38
N ARG A 335 -17.03 -7.78 -10.17
CA ARG A 335 -17.32 -7.24 -8.85
C ARG A 335 -18.81 -7.34 -8.54
N VAL A 336 -19.12 -7.97 -7.41
CA VAL A 336 -20.48 -8.02 -6.86
C VAL A 336 -20.74 -6.67 -6.19
N LEU A 337 -21.74 -5.98 -6.68
CA LEU A 337 -22.08 -4.64 -6.22
C LEU A 337 -23.10 -4.67 -5.09
N GLN A 338 -23.10 -3.62 -4.27
CA GLN A 338 -24.13 -3.35 -3.29
C GLN A 338 -24.73 -1.97 -3.56
N ALA A 339 -26.06 -1.90 -3.60
CA ALA A 339 -26.77 -0.64 -3.71
C ALA A 339 -26.77 0.09 -2.37
N GLY A 340 -26.37 1.36 -2.40
CA GLY A 340 -26.54 2.29 -1.28
C GLY A 340 -27.97 2.81 -1.17
N PRO A 341 -28.26 3.69 -0.18
CA PRO A 341 -29.61 4.20 0.07
C PRO A 341 -30.28 4.95 -1.10
N ARG A 342 -29.49 5.46 -2.05
CA ARG A 342 -29.93 6.13 -3.29
C ARG A 342 -29.62 5.32 -4.56
N GLY A 343 -29.26 4.06 -4.41
CA GLY A 343 -28.99 3.14 -5.52
C GLY A 343 -30.09 2.11 -5.73
N GLU A 344 -30.30 1.72 -6.97
CA GLU A 344 -31.17 0.62 -7.38
C GLU A 344 -30.34 -0.45 -8.10
N VAL A 345 -30.53 -1.72 -7.74
CA VAL A 345 -29.93 -2.84 -8.48
C VAL A 345 -30.63 -3.01 -9.81
N ILE A 346 -29.91 -2.77 -10.91
CA ILE A 346 -30.44 -2.83 -12.27
C ILE A 346 -30.09 -4.13 -13.00
N MET A 347 -29.03 -4.84 -12.60
CA MET A 347 -28.59 -6.10 -13.22
C MET A 347 -28.18 -7.14 -12.17
N ARG A 348 -28.49 -8.42 -12.43
CA ARG A 348 -28.04 -9.58 -11.63
C ARG A 348 -27.47 -10.72 -12.47
N ASN A 349 -26.50 -11.44 -11.91
CA ASN A 349 -25.95 -12.67 -12.49
C ASN A 349 -26.82 -13.92 -12.20
N GLY A 350 -26.37 -15.09 -12.68
CA GLY A 350 -27.05 -16.38 -12.49
C GLY A 350 -27.27 -16.76 -11.02
N SER A 351 -26.35 -16.35 -10.17
CA SER A 351 -26.36 -16.54 -8.72
C SER A 351 -27.25 -15.51 -7.98
N GLY A 352 -27.92 -14.62 -8.70
CA GLY A 352 -28.78 -13.58 -8.13
C GLY A 352 -28.01 -12.42 -7.49
N GLN A 353 -26.68 -12.37 -7.62
CA GLN A 353 -25.84 -11.31 -7.09
C GLN A 353 -25.98 -10.06 -7.96
N ALA A 354 -25.92 -8.87 -7.35
CA ALA A 354 -26.02 -7.61 -8.08
C ALA A 354 -24.72 -7.32 -8.84
N VAL A 355 -24.85 -7.00 -10.13
CA VAL A 355 -23.71 -6.75 -11.04
C VAL A 355 -23.86 -5.45 -11.83
N GLY A 356 -24.96 -4.73 -11.59
CA GLY A 356 -25.16 -3.37 -12.06
C GLY A 356 -26.05 -2.60 -11.08
N VAL A 357 -25.66 -1.38 -10.75
CA VAL A 357 -26.38 -0.48 -9.83
C VAL A 357 -26.45 0.91 -10.45
N GLY A 358 -27.62 1.53 -10.45
CA GLY A 358 -27.81 2.91 -10.92
C GLY A 358 -28.45 3.78 -9.84
N GLY A 359 -28.10 5.05 -9.78
CA GLY A 359 -28.69 5.98 -8.81
C GLY A 359 -28.28 7.43 -9.01
N GLU A 360 -28.71 8.28 -8.08
CA GLU A 360 -28.49 9.73 -8.13
C GLU A 360 -27.58 10.19 -6.97
N ALA A 361 -26.68 11.12 -7.28
CA ALA A 361 -25.79 11.76 -6.33
C ALA A 361 -25.81 13.28 -6.56
N GLY A 362 -26.45 14.02 -5.66
CA GLY A 362 -26.76 15.44 -5.91
C GLY A 362 -27.75 15.55 -7.06
N VAL A 363 -27.40 16.35 -8.07
CA VAL A 363 -28.20 16.50 -9.30
C VAL A 363 -27.73 15.55 -10.42
N GLY A 364 -26.57 14.91 -10.26
CA GLY A 364 -26.00 13.99 -11.24
C GLY A 364 -26.40 12.53 -11.03
N ARG A 365 -25.87 11.68 -11.91
CA ARG A 365 -26.20 10.26 -11.99
C ARG A 365 -24.97 9.39 -12.03
N VAL A 366 -25.06 8.25 -11.35
CA VAL A 366 -23.99 7.27 -11.19
C VAL A 366 -24.49 5.91 -11.67
N VAL A 367 -23.71 5.24 -12.52
CA VAL A 367 -23.91 3.81 -12.85
C VAL A 367 -22.66 3.04 -12.49
N GLY A 368 -22.81 2.06 -11.60
CA GLY A 368 -21.81 1.04 -11.33
C GLY A 368 -22.06 -0.22 -12.15
N ILE A 369 -21.04 -0.70 -12.85
CA ILE A 369 -21.04 -1.92 -13.66
C ILE A 369 -19.96 -2.86 -13.08
N GLY A 370 -20.35 -4.03 -12.59
CA GLY A 370 -19.42 -5.00 -12.00
C GLY A 370 -18.53 -5.72 -13.02
N LEU A 371 -18.87 -5.63 -14.30
CA LEU A 371 -18.14 -6.21 -15.43
C LEU A 371 -16.87 -5.41 -15.75
N CYS A 372 -15.94 -6.03 -16.49
CA CYS A 372 -14.73 -5.37 -17.02
C CYS A 372 -14.69 -5.40 -18.57
N PRO A 373 -15.47 -4.55 -19.25
CA PRO A 373 -15.49 -4.52 -20.71
C PRO A 373 -14.14 -4.08 -21.29
N GLY A 374 -13.79 -4.61 -22.46
CA GLY A 374 -12.64 -4.13 -23.24
C GLY A 374 -11.31 -4.85 -22.97
N ILE A 375 -11.33 -5.93 -22.19
CA ILE A 375 -10.20 -6.85 -22.01
C ILE A 375 -10.60 -8.31 -22.16
N ASP A 376 -9.63 -9.16 -22.48
CA ASP A 376 -9.78 -10.62 -22.46
C ASP A 376 -9.36 -11.23 -21.11
N LYS A 377 -9.51 -12.55 -20.98
CA LYS A 377 -9.13 -13.32 -19.78
C LYS A 377 -7.67 -13.22 -19.33
N PHE A 378 -6.78 -12.71 -20.17
CA PHE A 378 -5.37 -12.50 -19.85
C PHE A 378 -5.06 -11.02 -19.57
N GLU A 379 -6.11 -10.22 -19.31
CA GLU A 379 -6.04 -8.78 -19.08
C GLU A 379 -5.45 -8.02 -20.28
N LYS A 380 -5.56 -8.58 -21.50
CA LYS A 380 -5.09 -7.91 -22.72
C LYS A 380 -6.23 -7.12 -23.36
N PRO A 381 -5.95 -5.95 -23.97
CA PRO A 381 -6.95 -5.17 -24.67
C PRO A 381 -7.71 -6.01 -25.71
N ALA A 382 -9.04 -5.99 -25.62
CA ALA A 382 -9.93 -6.72 -26.51
C ALA A 382 -11.09 -5.81 -26.94
N PRO A 383 -11.71 -6.04 -28.13
CA PRO A 383 -12.92 -5.33 -28.52
C PRO A 383 -14.06 -5.55 -27.52
N VAL A 384 -14.80 -4.49 -27.22
CA VAL A 384 -16.02 -4.57 -26.41
C VAL A 384 -17.09 -5.35 -27.18
N SER A 385 -17.75 -6.32 -26.53
CA SER A 385 -18.81 -7.11 -27.17
C SER A 385 -20.04 -6.25 -27.51
N GLU A 386 -20.90 -6.70 -28.43
CA GLU A 386 -22.10 -5.95 -28.82
C GLU A 386 -23.02 -5.66 -27.63
N SER A 387 -23.17 -6.63 -26.71
CA SER A 387 -24.01 -6.49 -25.51
C SER A 387 -23.41 -5.50 -24.51
N GLU A 388 -22.11 -5.55 -24.27
CA GLU A 388 -21.42 -4.59 -23.40
C GLU A 388 -21.42 -3.19 -23.99
N ALA A 389 -21.23 -3.05 -25.31
CA ALA A 389 -21.30 -1.77 -26.01
C ALA A 389 -22.70 -1.14 -25.87
N ARG A 390 -23.76 -1.96 -25.98
CA ARG A 390 -25.15 -1.50 -25.74
C ARG A 390 -25.37 -1.07 -24.29
N LEU A 391 -24.86 -1.84 -23.32
CA LEU A 391 -24.92 -1.48 -21.90
C LEU A 391 -24.23 -0.13 -21.65
N LEU A 392 -23.02 0.06 -22.17
CA LEU A 392 -22.26 1.30 -22.05
C LEU A 392 -22.97 2.48 -22.73
N ALA A 393 -23.54 2.28 -23.91
CA ALA A 393 -24.29 3.32 -24.62
C ALA A 393 -25.57 3.74 -23.88
N ASN A 394 -26.32 2.77 -23.35
CA ASN A 394 -27.50 3.03 -22.54
C ASN A 394 -27.15 3.74 -21.23
N ALA A 395 -26.08 3.28 -20.55
CA ALA A 395 -25.54 3.92 -19.36
C ALA A 395 -25.16 5.37 -19.64
N LEU A 396 -24.39 5.62 -20.69
CA LEU A 396 -23.98 6.97 -21.10
C LEU A 396 -25.18 7.88 -21.35
N THR A 397 -26.14 7.41 -22.14
CA THR A 397 -27.35 8.18 -22.45
C THR A 397 -28.15 8.53 -21.19
N TRP A 398 -28.17 7.64 -20.20
CA TRP A 398 -28.88 7.85 -18.95
C TRP A 398 -28.15 8.79 -17.99
N VAL A 399 -26.81 8.68 -17.89
CA VAL A 399 -26.01 9.51 -16.96
C VAL A 399 -25.71 10.91 -17.48
N ALA A 400 -25.63 11.11 -18.81
CA ALA A 400 -25.17 12.34 -19.42
C ALA A 400 -25.88 13.59 -18.85
N ALA A 401 -25.07 14.54 -18.40
CA ALA A 401 -25.46 15.78 -17.75
C ALA A 401 -26.44 16.60 -18.60
N ARG A 402 -27.45 17.19 -17.97
CA ARG A 402 -28.37 18.16 -18.60
C ARG A 402 -28.65 19.41 -17.75
N SER A 403 -28.06 19.52 -16.56
CA SER A 403 -28.19 20.68 -15.67
C SER A 403 -26.93 21.54 -15.70
N ARG A 404 -27.11 22.87 -15.62
CA ARG A 404 -26.01 23.83 -15.47
C ARG A 404 -26.05 24.42 -14.05
N PRO A 405 -25.14 24.03 -13.15
CA PRO A 405 -25.12 24.51 -11.77
C PRO A 405 -24.74 25.99 -11.72
N GLY A 406 -25.26 26.74 -10.74
CA GLY A 406 -24.86 28.13 -10.50
C GLY A 406 -23.45 28.25 -9.91
N ALA A 407 -23.01 27.23 -9.15
CA ALA A 407 -21.69 27.12 -8.56
C ALA A 407 -21.32 25.65 -8.31
N LEU A 408 -20.02 25.37 -8.18
CA LEU A 408 -19.51 24.11 -7.64
C LEU A 408 -19.12 24.29 -6.18
N ILE A 409 -19.31 23.24 -5.39
CA ILE A 409 -18.82 23.16 -4.02
C ILE A 409 -17.88 21.97 -3.97
N VAL A 410 -16.62 22.22 -3.64
CA VAL A 410 -15.55 21.22 -3.65
C VAL A 410 -14.99 21.11 -2.24
N ALA A 411 -14.96 19.90 -1.69
CA ALA A 411 -14.31 19.62 -0.41
C ALA A 411 -13.06 18.76 -0.64
N ALA A 412 -11.92 19.21 -0.13
CA ALA A 412 -10.63 18.56 -0.27
C ALA A 412 -9.92 18.47 1.11
N PRO A 413 -9.35 17.31 1.48
CA PRO A 413 -9.51 16.02 0.80
C PRO A 413 -10.99 15.58 0.80
N ASN A 414 -11.39 14.84 -0.24
CA ASN A 414 -12.77 14.33 -0.33
C ASN A 414 -13.02 13.13 0.60
N VAL A 415 -11.97 12.40 0.98
CA VAL A 415 -12.01 11.32 1.97
C VAL A 415 -10.85 11.49 2.94
N THR A 416 -11.14 11.47 4.24
CA THR A 416 -10.13 11.44 5.30
C THR A 416 -10.36 10.23 6.20
N GLU A 417 -9.29 9.62 6.68
CA GLU A 417 -9.35 8.59 7.71
C GLU A 417 -8.64 9.10 8.95
N LEU A 418 -9.30 9.05 10.10
CA LEU A 418 -8.71 9.40 11.40
C LEU A 418 -8.41 8.10 12.12
N THR A 419 -7.14 7.86 12.44
CA THR A 419 -6.71 6.63 13.11
C THR A 419 -6.24 6.89 14.53
N GLU A 420 -5.89 8.13 14.84
CA GLU A 420 -5.29 8.52 16.13
C GLU A 420 -6.30 9.30 17.00
N PRO A 421 -6.34 9.05 18.32
CA PRO A 421 -7.16 9.85 19.24
C PRO A 421 -6.69 11.31 19.29
N GLY A 422 -7.63 12.26 19.34
CA GLY A 422 -7.32 13.69 19.38
C GLY A 422 -6.79 14.30 18.07
N GLU A 423 -6.81 13.55 16.96
CA GLU A 423 -6.44 14.07 15.64
C GLU A 423 -7.54 15.01 15.11
N ASP A 424 -7.23 16.28 14.92
CA ASP A 424 -8.15 17.23 14.30
C ASP A 424 -8.34 16.93 12.80
N LEU A 425 -9.55 17.14 12.32
CA LEU A 425 -9.88 17.03 10.90
C LEU A 425 -9.89 18.40 10.25
N ASP A 426 -8.91 18.65 9.40
CA ASP A 426 -8.84 19.84 8.54
C ASP A 426 -9.35 19.55 7.12
N LEU A 427 -10.30 20.37 6.67
CA LEU A 427 -10.85 20.33 5.31
C LEU A 427 -10.79 21.70 4.65
N SER A 428 -10.62 21.70 3.34
CA SER A 428 -10.76 22.89 2.48
C SER A 428 -12.08 22.81 1.74
N VAL A 429 -12.92 23.85 1.85
CA VAL A 429 -14.17 23.95 1.09
C VAL A 429 -14.07 25.13 0.14
N ALA A 430 -14.04 24.85 -1.17
CA ALA A 430 -14.02 25.84 -2.23
C ALA A 430 -15.41 25.98 -2.85
N ILE A 431 -15.88 27.22 -3.01
CA ILE A 431 -17.11 27.57 -3.72
C ILE A 431 -16.70 28.29 -5.00
N VAL A 432 -16.98 27.66 -6.13
CA VAL A 432 -16.56 28.11 -7.45
C VAL A 432 -17.79 28.58 -8.23
N PRO A 433 -17.98 29.90 -8.43
CA PRO A 433 -19.14 30.41 -9.15
C PRO A 433 -19.02 30.09 -10.65
N LEU A 434 -20.11 29.59 -11.25
CA LEU A 434 -20.19 29.28 -12.68
C LEU A 434 -21.18 30.18 -13.44
N ALA A 435 -22.19 30.75 -12.76
CA ALA A 435 -23.21 31.58 -13.40
C ALA A 435 -23.90 32.65 -12.50
N VAL A 436 -23.35 33.00 -11.32
CA VAL A 436 -24.03 33.88 -10.35
C VAL A 436 -23.90 35.37 -10.73
N GLU A 437 -24.99 36.14 -10.62
CA GLU A 437 -24.95 37.61 -10.75
C GLU A 437 -24.14 38.26 -9.61
N PRO A 438 -23.32 39.30 -9.88
CA PRO A 438 -22.51 39.96 -8.86
C PRO A 438 -23.34 40.54 -7.69
N GLY A 439 -22.91 40.30 -6.44
CA GLY A 439 -23.42 41.02 -5.25
C GLY A 439 -24.44 40.30 -4.35
N GLY A 440 -24.61 38.97 -4.48
CA GLY A 440 -25.47 38.17 -3.58
C GLY A 440 -24.81 37.80 -2.24
N GLU A 441 -25.62 37.56 -1.21
CA GLU A 441 -25.18 36.94 0.06
C GLU A 441 -25.19 35.42 -0.06
N LEU A 442 -24.11 34.76 0.39
CA LEU A 442 -24.02 33.30 0.53
C LEU A 442 -24.27 32.90 1.99
N ASP A 443 -25.36 32.17 2.24
CA ASP A 443 -25.62 31.50 3.52
C ASP A 443 -25.04 30.09 3.46
N LEU A 444 -23.85 29.88 4.01
CA LEU A 444 -23.22 28.56 4.05
C LEU A 444 -23.39 27.93 5.43
N ARG A 445 -23.86 26.67 5.43
CA ARG A 445 -23.90 25.82 6.62
C ARG A 445 -23.10 24.57 6.37
N LEU A 446 -22.09 24.36 7.22
CA LEU A 446 -21.27 23.17 7.25
C LEU A 446 -21.52 22.43 8.56
N ARG A 447 -21.74 21.13 8.47
CA ARG A 447 -21.88 20.22 9.60
C ARG A 447 -21.28 18.87 9.24
N MET A 448 -20.62 18.21 10.18
CA MET A 448 -20.28 16.80 10.03
C MET A 448 -21.46 15.97 10.51
N ARG A 449 -22.08 15.23 9.59
CA ARG A 449 -23.19 14.32 9.89
C ARG A 449 -22.64 12.91 10.04
N GLY A 450 -22.49 12.44 11.28
CA GLY A 450 -22.26 11.02 11.54
C GLY A 450 -23.57 10.24 11.71
N GLU A 451 -23.47 8.92 11.64
CA GLU A 451 -24.60 8.01 11.89
C GLU A 451 -25.10 8.09 13.34
N THR A 452 -24.16 8.22 14.28
CA THR A 452 -24.42 8.24 15.73
C THR A 452 -24.41 9.65 16.30
N LYS A 453 -23.53 10.51 15.79
CA LYS A 453 -23.29 11.86 16.30
C LYS A 453 -23.00 12.82 15.15
N SER A 454 -23.62 13.99 15.18
CA SER A 454 -23.26 15.10 14.29
C SER A 454 -22.55 16.19 15.09
N CYS A 455 -21.61 16.90 14.48
CA CYS A 455 -20.94 18.03 15.09
C CYS A 455 -20.78 19.21 14.12
N GLU A 456 -20.68 20.40 14.70
CA GLU A 456 -20.37 21.62 13.96
C GLU A 456 -18.83 21.82 13.90
N PRO A 457 -18.30 22.53 12.91
CA PRO A 457 -16.88 22.88 12.87
C PRO A 457 -16.43 23.60 14.14
N ALA A 458 -15.23 23.28 14.62
CA ALA A 458 -14.54 24.00 15.69
C ALA A 458 -14.09 25.39 15.21
N SER A 459 -13.66 25.51 13.94
CA SER A 459 -13.30 26.77 13.31
C SER A 459 -13.67 26.79 11.82
N MET A 460 -13.88 27.99 11.28
CA MET A 460 -14.02 28.23 9.85
C MET A 460 -13.34 29.55 9.48
N GLU A 461 -12.33 29.49 8.61
CA GLU A 461 -11.52 30.65 8.22
C GLU A 461 -11.55 30.83 6.70
N GLN A 462 -11.78 32.07 6.25
CA GLN A 462 -11.70 32.38 4.82
C GLN A 462 -10.24 32.59 4.41
N VAL A 463 -9.77 31.77 3.48
CA VAL A 463 -8.43 31.86 2.90
C VAL A 463 -8.53 32.64 1.60
N GLN A 464 -7.57 33.56 1.38
CA GLN A 464 -7.41 34.47 0.23
C GLN A 464 -8.27 34.13 -1.01
N SER A 465 -9.22 35.02 -1.38
CA SER A 465 -10.05 34.86 -2.57
C SER A 465 -9.34 35.38 -3.83
N GLN A 466 -9.15 34.53 -4.84
CA GLN A 466 -8.82 34.95 -6.21
C GLN A 466 -9.99 34.64 -7.14
N ASP A 467 -10.22 35.47 -8.16
CA ASP A 467 -11.21 35.26 -9.22
C ASP A 467 -12.61 34.82 -8.77
N SER A 468 -13.18 35.47 -7.74
CA SER A 468 -14.52 35.19 -7.20
C SER A 468 -14.71 33.80 -6.56
N VAL A 469 -13.66 32.98 -6.45
CA VAL A 469 -13.68 31.73 -5.66
C VAL A 469 -13.64 32.08 -4.18
N THR A 470 -14.56 31.50 -3.41
CA THR A 470 -14.51 31.56 -1.94
C THR A 470 -13.89 30.27 -1.42
N LEU A 471 -12.75 30.37 -0.74
CA LEU A 471 -12.07 29.24 -0.12
C LEU A 471 -12.16 29.33 1.41
N LEU A 472 -12.58 28.25 2.04
CA LEU A 472 -12.67 28.11 3.49
C LEU A 472 -11.76 27.00 3.99
N ARG A 473 -11.01 27.26 5.04
CA ARG A 473 -10.40 26.23 5.89
C ARG A 473 -11.36 25.93 7.03
N VAL A 474 -11.67 24.65 7.24
CA VAL A 474 -12.68 24.18 8.17
C VAL A 474 -12.06 23.10 9.04
N THR A 475 -12.02 23.32 10.34
CA THR A 475 -11.47 22.36 11.30
C THR A 475 -12.59 21.75 12.14
N PHE A 476 -12.58 20.44 12.28
CA PHE A 476 -13.42 19.71 13.22
C PHE A 476 -12.53 19.04 14.28
N ASP A 477 -12.96 19.09 15.53
CA ASP A 477 -12.39 18.27 16.60
C ASP A 477 -12.67 16.79 16.30
N GLY A 478 -11.62 15.99 16.11
CA GLY A 478 -11.75 14.57 15.78
C GLY A 478 -12.37 13.73 16.89
N ASP A 479 -12.18 14.10 18.16
CA ASP A 479 -12.82 13.42 19.29
C ASP A 479 -14.30 13.81 19.40
N ALA A 480 -14.71 14.93 18.78
CA ALA A 480 -16.12 15.28 18.67
C ALA A 480 -16.85 14.42 17.62
N LEU A 481 -16.13 13.76 16.70
CA LEU A 481 -16.69 12.89 15.67
C LEU A 481 -17.10 11.53 16.25
N GLY A 482 -18.24 11.01 15.81
CA GLY A 482 -18.61 9.62 16.10
C GLY A 482 -17.67 8.66 15.38
N ASP A 483 -17.43 7.49 15.97
CA ASP A 483 -16.71 6.40 15.31
C ASP A 483 -17.49 5.89 14.09
N GLY A 484 -16.77 5.40 13.08
CA GLY A 484 -17.33 4.95 11.82
C GLY A 484 -17.36 6.04 10.75
N VAL A 485 -18.38 6.04 9.91
CA VAL A 485 -18.46 6.96 8.76
C VAL A 485 -19.25 8.21 9.12
N SER A 486 -18.66 9.37 8.82
CA SER A 486 -19.34 10.66 8.83
C SER A 486 -19.22 11.34 7.48
N TRP A 487 -20.18 12.21 7.17
CA TRP A 487 -20.21 12.97 5.92
C TRP A 487 -20.20 14.47 6.18
N LEU A 488 -19.37 15.20 5.45
CA LEU A 488 -19.44 16.66 5.43
C LEU A 488 -20.69 17.07 4.66
N GLU A 489 -21.70 17.51 5.40
CA GLU A 489 -22.96 18.02 4.88
C GLU A 489 -22.85 19.53 4.66
N VAL A 490 -23.22 19.97 3.46
CA VAL A 490 -23.21 21.37 3.06
C VAL A 490 -24.59 21.79 2.58
N ALA A 491 -25.08 22.90 3.13
CA ALA A 491 -26.29 23.57 2.66
C ALA A 491 -25.97 25.02 2.29
N THR A 492 -26.54 25.49 1.17
CA THR A 492 -26.38 26.87 0.69
C THR A 492 -27.72 27.50 0.31
N ASN A 493 -27.74 28.79 0.04
CA ASN A 493 -28.86 29.49 -0.61
C ASN A 493 -28.65 29.67 -2.12
N LEU A 494 -27.70 28.96 -2.74
CA LEU A 494 -27.42 29.08 -4.17
C LEU A 494 -28.44 28.28 -5.00
N PRO A 495 -28.90 28.82 -6.14
CA PRO A 495 -29.81 28.12 -7.04
C PRO A 495 -29.27 26.75 -7.47
N GLY A 496 -30.04 25.69 -7.23
CA GLY A 496 -29.66 24.31 -7.53
C GLY A 496 -28.69 23.67 -6.54
N ALA A 497 -28.47 24.30 -5.38
CA ALA A 497 -27.68 23.79 -4.25
C ALA A 497 -28.34 24.12 -2.88
N GLU A 498 -29.66 24.27 -2.86
CA GLU A 498 -30.44 24.63 -1.67
C GLU A 498 -30.60 23.46 -0.68
N GLU A 499 -30.71 22.24 -1.20
CA GLU A 499 -30.81 21.04 -0.38
C GLU A 499 -29.44 20.65 0.20
N PRO A 500 -29.37 20.22 1.48
CA PRO A 500 -28.14 19.71 2.06
C PRO A 500 -27.55 18.54 1.25
N ARG A 501 -26.23 18.56 1.03
CA ARG A 501 -25.51 17.52 0.28
C ARG A 501 -24.26 17.07 1.00
N ASP A 502 -23.99 15.77 0.93
CA ASP A 502 -22.77 15.16 1.42
C ASP A 502 -21.68 15.29 0.36
N ILE A 503 -20.61 16.04 0.64
CA ILE A 503 -19.58 16.37 -0.36
C ILE A 503 -18.19 15.80 -0.04
N ALA A 504 -17.99 15.32 1.18
CA ALA A 504 -16.78 14.61 1.62
C ALA A 504 -17.12 13.57 2.70
N GLN A 505 -16.24 12.59 2.88
CA GLN A 505 -16.39 11.49 3.81
C GLN A 505 -15.23 11.49 4.82
N VAL A 506 -15.53 11.17 6.07
CA VAL A 506 -14.54 10.92 7.11
C VAL A 506 -14.80 9.54 7.69
N VAL A 507 -13.75 8.72 7.77
CA VAL A 507 -13.79 7.42 8.44
C VAL A 507 -13.02 7.56 9.74
N ASN A 508 -13.72 7.64 10.87
CA ASN A 508 -13.09 7.72 12.18
C ASN A 508 -12.90 6.32 12.78
N ARG A 509 -11.65 5.86 12.83
CA ARG A 509 -11.22 4.59 13.44
C ARG A 509 -10.46 4.77 14.75
N SER A 510 -10.36 6.00 15.26
CA SER A 510 -9.66 6.30 16.50
C SER A 510 -10.24 5.56 17.72
N ALA A 511 -11.48 5.06 17.64
CA ALA A 511 -12.09 4.18 18.66
C ALA A 511 -11.20 3.02 19.06
N PHE A 512 -10.62 2.34 18.08
CA PHE A 512 -9.86 1.13 18.33
C PHE A 512 -8.49 1.45 18.94
N ALA A 513 -7.92 2.61 18.60
CA ALA A 513 -6.75 3.15 19.28
C ALA A 513 -7.07 3.48 20.74
N ARG A 514 -8.16 4.22 21.02
CA ARG A 514 -8.61 4.50 22.41
C ARG A 514 -8.88 3.22 23.20
N PHE A 515 -9.50 2.23 22.56
CA PHE A 515 -9.73 0.92 23.16
C PHE A 515 -8.40 0.23 23.51
N ALA A 516 -7.47 0.17 22.56
CA ALA A 516 -6.14 -0.42 22.77
C ALA A 516 -5.33 0.30 23.85
N ASP A 517 -5.47 1.63 23.96
CA ASP A 517 -4.82 2.42 25.01
C ASP A 517 -5.36 2.10 26.41
N GLY A 518 -6.64 1.74 26.49
CA GLY A 518 -7.29 1.28 27.72
C GLY A 518 -7.00 -0.18 28.09
N LEU A 519 -6.38 -0.97 27.20
CA LEU A 519 -6.00 -2.35 27.50
C LEU A 519 -4.84 -2.39 28.51
N PRO A 520 -4.78 -3.43 29.36
CA PRO A 520 -3.63 -3.64 30.23
C PRO A 520 -2.37 -3.90 29.40
N LYS A 521 -1.23 -3.75 30.06
CA LYS A 521 0.06 -4.17 29.52
C LYS A 521 0.03 -5.65 29.13
N CYS A 522 0.75 -5.98 28.05
CA CYS A 522 0.80 -7.33 27.52
C CYS A 522 1.32 -8.35 28.54
N HIS A 523 0.71 -9.54 28.56
CA HIS A 523 1.23 -10.68 29.29
C HIS A 523 1.33 -11.90 28.37
N PHE A 524 2.52 -12.07 27.77
CA PHE A 524 2.85 -13.24 26.96
C PHE A 524 3.70 -14.23 27.77
N THR A 525 3.30 -15.49 27.79
CA THR A 525 4.08 -16.58 28.41
C THR A 525 5.34 -16.92 27.62
N TRP A 526 5.36 -16.61 26.32
CA TRP A 526 6.50 -16.79 25.45
C TRP A 526 6.56 -15.68 24.40
N SER A 527 7.73 -15.09 24.20
CA SER A 527 7.96 -14.04 23.21
C SER A 527 9.27 -14.34 22.48
N ALA A 528 9.24 -14.22 21.14
CA ALA A 528 10.42 -14.48 20.33
C ALA A 528 10.77 -13.30 19.42
N MET A 529 12.05 -12.94 19.39
CA MET A 529 12.59 -11.97 18.44
C MET A 529 13.06 -12.69 17.18
N ASN A 530 12.58 -12.26 16.02
CA ASN A 530 12.99 -12.87 14.75
C ASN A 530 14.19 -12.16 14.11
N VAL A 531 15.22 -12.94 13.77
CA VAL A 531 16.44 -12.54 13.07
C VAL A 531 16.43 -13.19 11.69
N HIS A 532 15.56 -12.70 10.80
CA HIS A 532 15.39 -13.24 9.44
C HIS A 532 16.62 -13.08 8.54
N GLY A 533 17.36 -11.97 8.70
CA GLY A 533 18.51 -11.60 7.87
C GLY A 533 19.82 -11.59 8.66
N PRO A 534 20.48 -12.74 8.87
CA PRO A 534 21.73 -12.82 9.64
C PRO A 534 22.95 -12.24 8.89
N SER A 535 22.82 -11.93 7.59
CA SER A 535 23.91 -11.41 6.74
C SER A 535 24.53 -10.10 7.23
N ALA A 536 23.83 -9.35 8.08
CA ALA A 536 24.32 -8.12 8.72
C ALA A 536 25.06 -8.37 10.04
N LEU A 537 25.08 -9.60 10.55
CA LEU A 537 25.80 -10.02 11.74
C LEU A 537 27.12 -10.65 11.30
N ARG A 538 28.18 -9.84 11.15
CA ARG A 538 29.45 -10.25 10.52
C ARG A 538 30.56 -10.54 11.53
N THR A 539 30.36 -10.14 12.78
CA THR A 539 31.34 -10.30 13.86
C THR A 539 30.73 -10.97 15.08
N GLU A 540 31.59 -11.51 15.96
CA GLU A 540 31.17 -12.02 17.26
C GLU A 540 30.47 -10.93 18.10
N ALA A 541 30.96 -9.68 18.01
CA ALA A 541 30.37 -8.54 18.71
C ALA A 541 28.94 -8.24 18.23
N ASP A 542 28.67 -8.31 16.91
CA ASP A 542 27.32 -8.11 16.38
C ASP A 542 26.33 -9.15 16.93
N ILE A 543 26.76 -10.42 17.02
CA ILE A 543 25.92 -11.53 17.49
C ILE A 543 25.69 -11.44 19.01
N ALA A 544 26.72 -11.09 19.77
CA ALA A 544 26.60 -10.82 21.21
C ALA A 544 25.63 -9.67 21.49
N GLU A 545 25.73 -8.60 20.71
CA GLU A 545 24.85 -7.43 20.81
C GLU A 545 23.40 -7.77 20.48
N MET A 546 23.15 -8.62 19.47
CA MET A 546 21.82 -9.13 19.14
C MET A 546 21.18 -9.84 20.33
N ALA A 547 21.90 -10.74 21.02
CA ALA A 547 21.40 -11.43 22.20
C ALA A 547 21.15 -10.46 23.37
N ARG A 548 22.08 -9.52 23.61
CA ARG A 548 21.94 -8.48 24.65
C ARG A 548 20.67 -7.65 24.44
N MET A 549 20.42 -7.21 23.21
CA MET A 549 19.22 -6.46 22.83
C MET A 549 17.94 -7.27 23.05
N ALA A 550 17.95 -8.56 22.69
CA ALA A 550 16.80 -9.44 22.90
C ALA A 550 16.44 -9.56 24.40
N ARG A 551 17.44 -9.74 25.25
CA ARG A 551 17.27 -9.80 26.71
C ARG A 551 16.78 -8.47 27.30
N GLU A 552 17.29 -7.34 26.79
CA GLU A 552 16.84 -5.99 27.20
C GLU A 552 15.38 -5.71 26.86
N MET A 553 14.88 -6.31 25.78
CA MET A 553 13.47 -6.25 25.39
C MET A 553 12.62 -7.33 26.06
N HIS A 554 13.17 -8.10 27.00
CA HIS A 554 12.49 -9.18 27.72
C HIS A 554 11.96 -10.32 26.84
N PHE A 555 12.60 -10.56 25.69
CA PHE A 555 12.31 -11.76 24.90
C PHE A 555 12.66 -13.02 25.70
N LYS A 556 11.95 -14.13 25.43
CA LYS A 556 12.28 -15.46 25.95
C LYS A 556 13.07 -16.29 24.94
N ALA A 557 12.94 -15.98 23.66
CA ALA A 557 13.60 -16.70 22.58
C ALA A 557 14.09 -15.79 21.44
N VAL A 558 15.07 -16.28 20.69
CA VAL A 558 15.52 -15.73 19.41
C VAL A 558 15.27 -16.78 18.32
N LEU A 559 14.63 -16.36 17.23
CA LEU A 559 14.49 -17.15 16.01
C LEU A 559 15.61 -16.74 15.04
N PHE A 560 16.69 -17.51 14.97
CA PHE A 560 17.87 -17.17 14.17
C PHE A 560 17.85 -17.92 12.83
N ALA A 561 17.77 -17.19 11.70
CA ALA A 561 17.67 -17.81 10.38
C ALA A 561 18.98 -18.46 9.91
N ALA A 562 19.24 -19.69 10.33
CA ALA A 562 20.43 -20.42 9.90
C ALA A 562 20.35 -20.89 8.43
N LYS A 563 19.13 -20.99 7.88
CA LYS A 563 18.85 -21.16 6.44
C LYS A 563 17.77 -20.16 6.02
N PRO A 564 18.14 -18.94 5.57
CA PRO A 564 17.19 -17.95 5.05
C PRO A 564 16.82 -18.25 3.58
N PRO A 565 15.96 -17.43 2.93
CA PRO A 565 15.45 -17.70 1.57
C PRO A 565 16.51 -17.82 0.46
N ASP A 566 17.74 -17.32 0.69
CA ASP A 566 18.85 -17.44 -0.26
C ASP A 566 19.52 -18.84 -0.27
N ALA A 567 19.10 -19.72 0.65
CA ALA A 567 19.55 -21.09 0.87
C ALA A 567 21.03 -21.26 1.28
N TYR A 568 21.73 -20.18 1.61
CA TYR A 568 23.03 -20.30 2.26
C TYR A 568 22.87 -20.69 3.73
N LEU A 569 23.85 -21.43 4.23
CA LEU A 569 23.86 -21.92 5.61
C LEU A 569 24.74 -21.03 6.48
N TYR A 570 24.16 -20.42 7.51
CA TYR A 570 24.84 -19.51 8.45
C TYR A 570 25.39 -20.28 9.65
N TYR A 571 26.05 -21.41 9.37
CA TYR A 571 26.73 -22.28 10.31
C TYR A 571 27.80 -23.11 9.59
N ASN A 572 28.65 -23.83 10.31
CA ASN A 572 29.60 -24.76 9.70
C ASN A 572 28.91 -26.07 9.30
N THR A 573 28.69 -26.25 8.01
CA THR A 573 28.02 -27.42 7.42
C THR A 573 29.00 -28.32 6.64
N GLU A 574 28.75 -29.62 6.65
CA GLU A 574 29.39 -30.62 5.76
C GLU A 574 28.48 -31.00 4.58
N ILE A 575 27.22 -30.55 4.58
CA ILE A 575 26.17 -30.96 3.65
C ILE A 575 25.92 -29.89 2.58
N GLY A 576 25.56 -28.67 3.01
CA GLY A 576 25.14 -27.59 2.11
C GLY A 576 26.25 -26.57 1.81
N GLU A 577 25.84 -25.36 1.42
CA GLU A 577 26.77 -24.25 1.16
C GLU A 577 26.78 -23.24 2.31
N LYS A 578 27.91 -23.13 3.00
CA LYS A 578 28.10 -22.08 4.01
C LYS A 578 28.04 -20.69 3.36
N ALA A 579 27.40 -19.75 4.04
CA ALA A 579 27.30 -18.35 3.60
C ALA A 579 28.69 -17.72 3.35
N PRO A 580 28.89 -17.01 2.23
CA PRO A 580 30.16 -16.38 1.92
C PRO A 580 30.46 -15.18 2.82
N GLY A 581 31.76 -14.90 3.02
CA GLY A 581 32.24 -13.75 3.80
C GLY A 581 32.19 -13.92 5.32
N TYR A 582 32.09 -15.16 5.80
CA TYR A 582 32.15 -15.50 7.23
C TYR A 582 33.49 -16.12 7.67
N GLY A 583 34.33 -16.57 6.73
CA GLY A 583 35.61 -17.21 7.04
C GLY A 583 35.42 -18.35 8.06
N ASP A 584 36.21 -18.31 9.13
CA ASP A 584 36.16 -19.28 10.24
C ASP A 584 35.03 -19.01 11.24
N LEU A 585 34.33 -17.86 11.16
CA LEU A 585 33.22 -17.52 12.04
C LEU A 585 32.08 -18.52 11.83
N ASP A 586 31.53 -19.07 12.92
CA ASP A 586 30.32 -19.89 12.92
C ASP A 586 29.18 -19.10 13.57
N PRO A 587 28.29 -18.48 12.76
CA PRO A 587 27.25 -17.59 13.30
C PRO A 587 26.26 -18.31 14.21
N LEU A 588 25.83 -19.52 13.86
CA LEU A 588 24.91 -20.30 14.69
C LEU A 588 25.54 -20.69 16.02
N ALA A 589 26.81 -21.13 16.04
CA ALA A 589 27.50 -21.45 17.29
C ALA A 589 27.55 -20.25 18.24
N LEU A 590 27.84 -19.06 17.70
CA LEU A 590 27.88 -17.83 18.48
C LEU A 590 26.49 -17.39 18.92
N ALA A 591 25.48 -17.53 18.07
CA ALA A 591 24.10 -17.22 18.41
C ALA A 591 23.61 -18.09 19.59
N VAL A 592 23.88 -19.41 19.56
CA VAL A 592 23.59 -20.33 20.67
C VAL A 592 24.29 -19.85 21.94
N LYS A 593 25.62 -19.67 21.88
CA LYS A 593 26.45 -19.25 23.01
C LYS A 593 25.91 -17.99 23.70
N TYR A 594 25.66 -16.92 22.92
CA TYR A 594 25.27 -15.63 23.49
C TYR A 594 23.80 -15.58 23.91
N CYS A 595 22.89 -16.25 23.19
CA CYS A 595 21.50 -16.34 23.64
C CYS A 595 21.42 -17.07 24.99
N HIS A 596 22.10 -18.21 25.14
CA HIS A 596 22.10 -18.95 26.40
C HIS A 596 22.75 -18.17 27.55
N GLN A 597 23.83 -17.41 27.29
CA GLN A 597 24.46 -16.54 28.30
C GLN A 597 23.50 -15.44 28.80
N GLU A 598 22.62 -14.96 27.93
CA GLU A 598 21.60 -13.96 28.25
C GLU A 598 20.28 -14.60 28.75
N GLY A 599 20.24 -15.92 28.93
CA GLY A 599 19.05 -16.64 29.42
C GLY A 599 17.93 -16.81 28.39
N LEU A 600 18.25 -16.68 27.09
CA LEU A 600 17.33 -16.80 25.97
C LEU A 600 17.39 -18.19 25.35
N GLN A 601 16.25 -18.70 24.90
CA GLN A 601 16.22 -19.86 24.00
C GLN A 601 16.68 -19.46 22.60
N LEU A 602 17.34 -20.37 21.88
CA LEU A 602 17.65 -20.21 20.46
C LEU A 602 16.92 -21.27 19.62
N LEU A 603 15.94 -20.82 18.83
CA LEU A 603 15.33 -21.64 17.79
C LEU A 603 15.95 -21.29 16.45
N VAL A 604 16.31 -22.31 15.66
CA VAL A 604 16.80 -22.09 14.30
C VAL A 604 15.63 -21.84 13.36
N GLN A 605 15.54 -20.64 12.79
CA GLN A 605 14.63 -20.40 11.67
C GLN A 605 15.18 -21.05 10.40
N PHE A 606 14.32 -21.81 9.73
CA PHE A 606 14.67 -22.67 8.61
C PHE A 606 13.67 -22.50 7.46
N CYS A 607 14.09 -21.86 6.38
CA CYS A 607 13.32 -21.77 5.14
C CYS A 607 13.35 -23.14 4.46
N THR A 608 12.25 -23.88 4.62
CA THR A 608 12.27 -25.35 4.48
C THR A 608 12.50 -25.77 3.05
N PHE A 609 11.60 -25.43 2.13
CA PHE A 609 11.74 -25.87 0.75
C PHE A 609 12.30 -24.78 -0.17
N GLN A 610 12.51 -23.56 0.30
CA GLN A 610 13.08 -22.50 -0.53
C GLN A 610 14.60 -22.66 -0.66
N GLU A 611 15.05 -22.80 -1.91
CA GLU A 611 16.40 -23.19 -2.32
C GLU A 611 17.07 -22.08 -3.17
N GLY A 612 16.81 -20.81 -2.82
CA GLY A 612 17.43 -19.64 -3.46
C GLY A 612 16.58 -18.99 -4.56
N SER A 613 17.26 -18.40 -5.55
CA SER A 613 16.64 -17.67 -6.65
C SER A 613 17.04 -18.24 -8.02
N ALA A 614 16.39 -17.82 -9.09
CA ALA A 614 16.77 -18.23 -10.45
C ALA A 614 18.20 -17.82 -10.81
N GLN A 615 18.70 -16.71 -10.24
CA GLN A 615 20.07 -16.23 -10.46
C GLN A 615 21.09 -16.92 -9.56
N ASN A 616 20.68 -17.34 -8.36
CA ASN A 616 21.54 -18.02 -7.39
C ASN A 616 20.77 -19.15 -6.69
N PRO A 617 20.49 -20.27 -7.39
CA PRO A 617 19.90 -21.45 -6.76
C PRO A 617 20.94 -22.14 -5.88
N SER A 618 20.51 -22.85 -4.84
CA SER A 618 21.40 -23.63 -3.98
C SER A 618 22.21 -24.66 -4.77
N LYS A 619 23.37 -25.06 -4.27
CA LYS A 619 24.14 -26.18 -4.85
C LYS A 619 23.28 -27.43 -5.05
N PHE A 620 22.44 -27.77 -4.09
CA PHE A 620 21.57 -28.95 -4.16
C PHE A 620 20.67 -28.93 -5.40
N ILE A 621 20.00 -27.80 -5.67
CA ILE A 621 19.14 -27.67 -6.85
C ILE A 621 19.94 -27.45 -8.14
N ARG A 622 21.13 -26.82 -8.10
CA ARG A 622 22.00 -26.69 -9.28
C ARG A 622 22.47 -28.04 -9.80
N GLU A 623 22.78 -28.97 -8.89
CA GLU A 623 23.22 -30.33 -9.23
C GLU A 623 22.03 -31.20 -9.70
N HIS A 624 20.81 -30.86 -9.27
CA HIS A 624 19.58 -31.58 -9.59
C HIS A 624 18.41 -30.64 -9.97
N PRO A 625 18.46 -29.97 -11.13
CA PRO A 625 17.46 -28.97 -11.52
C PRO A 625 16.06 -29.57 -11.73
N ASP A 626 15.95 -30.86 -12.02
CA ASP A 626 14.67 -31.57 -12.14
C ASP A 626 13.99 -31.84 -10.78
N TRP A 627 14.70 -31.61 -9.67
CA TRP A 627 14.15 -31.72 -8.31
C TRP A 627 13.46 -30.45 -7.82
N ALA A 628 13.51 -29.37 -8.59
CA ALA A 628 12.79 -28.15 -8.28
C ALA A 628 11.26 -28.34 -8.29
N ASP A 629 10.58 -27.57 -7.45
CA ASP A 629 9.14 -27.35 -7.49
C ASP A 629 8.80 -26.47 -8.70
N TRP A 630 7.88 -26.94 -9.55
CA TRP A 630 7.53 -26.29 -10.81
C TRP A 630 6.13 -25.70 -10.73
N ASP A 631 6.02 -24.43 -11.11
CA ASP A 631 4.73 -23.81 -11.41
C ASP A 631 4.26 -24.19 -12.82
N PRO A 632 2.95 -24.05 -13.13
CA PRO A 632 2.48 -24.19 -14.50
C PRO A 632 3.24 -23.27 -15.47
N GLY A 633 3.95 -23.88 -16.42
CA GLY A 633 4.79 -23.18 -17.40
C GLY A 633 6.29 -23.23 -17.09
N ASP A 634 6.68 -23.65 -15.88
CA ASP A 634 8.07 -23.95 -15.55
C ASP A 634 8.54 -25.24 -16.26
N GLY A 635 9.86 -25.39 -16.31
CA GLY A 635 10.53 -26.55 -16.84
C GLY A 635 11.89 -26.77 -16.16
N PRO A 636 12.76 -27.61 -16.72
CA PRO A 636 14.07 -27.90 -16.12
C PRO A 636 15.04 -26.71 -16.18
N ASP A 637 14.71 -25.66 -16.95
CA ASP A 637 15.50 -24.44 -17.05
C ASP A 637 15.14 -23.48 -15.90
N LEU A 638 15.88 -23.59 -14.80
CA LEU A 638 15.68 -22.79 -13.58
C LEU A 638 15.78 -21.28 -13.82
N SER A 639 16.48 -20.83 -14.87
CA SER A 639 16.65 -19.40 -15.16
C SER A 639 15.33 -18.69 -15.51
N LYS A 640 14.31 -19.46 -15.90
CA LYS A 640 12.96 -18.97 -16.27
C LYS A 640 11.97 -19.00 -15.12
N HIS A 641 12.31 -19.70 -14.04
CA HIS A 641 11.46 -19.76 -12.85
C HIS A 641 11.34 -18.37 -12.24
N GLN A 642 10.12 -17.99 -11.88
CA GLN A 642 9.83 -16.74 -11.17
C GLN A 642 9.52 -17.05 -9.71
N ASN A 643 9.49 -16.04 -8.83
CA ASN A 643 9.10 -16.17 -7.41
C ASN A 643 10.00 -17.10 -6.56
N GLY A 644 11.28 -17.20 -6.90
CA GLY A 644 12.24 -18.03 -6.17
C GLY A 644 12.30 -19.48 -6.67
N ILE A 645 13.27 -20.22 -6.17
CA ILE A 645 13.47 -21.64 -6.47
C ILE A 645 13.14 -22.42 -5.20
N PHE A 646 12.37 -23.49 -5.35
CA PHE A 646 12.00 -24.38 -4.26
C PHE A 646 12.35 -25.81 -4.64
N GLY A 647 12.69 -26.65 -3.66
CA GLY A 647 12.75 -28.10 -3.84
C GLY A 647 11.34 -28.70 -3.81
N CYS A 648 11.05 -29.66 -4.70
CA CYS A 648 9.75 -30.29 -4.78
C CYS A 648 9.46 -31.15 -3.53
N PRO A 649 8.43 -30.81 -2.71
CA PRO A 649 8.13 -31.53 -1.47
C PRO A 649 7.66 -32.98 -1.68
N ASP A 650 7.23 -33.34 -2.88
CA ASP A 650 6.80 -34.71 -3.24
C ASP A 650 7.97 -35.66 -3.51
N ARG A 651 9.21 -35.14 -3.57
CA ARG A 651 10.41 -35.93 -3.81
C ARG A 651 11.06 -36.35 -2.50
N ARG A 652 11.41 -37.64 -2.40
CA ARG A 652 12.06 -38.19 -1.21
C ARG A 652 13.46 -37.61 -1.04
N GLU A 653 14.18 -37.41 -2.14
CA GLU A 653 15.52 -36.84 -2.18
C GLU A 653 15.56 -35.42 -1.61
N VAL A 654 14.56 -34.60 -1.93
CA VAL A 654 14.42 -33.24 -1.38
C VAL A 654 14.13 -33.31 0.11
N ARG A 655 13.17 -34.15 0.53
CA ARG A 655 12.83 -34.31 1.95
C ARG A 655 14.03 -34.80 2.77
N ASP A 656 14.77 -35.79 2.27
CA ASP A 656 15.95 -36.34 2.94
C ASP A 656 17.07 -35.29 3.07
N TYR A 657 17.25 -34.44 2.06
CA TYR A 657 18.18 -33.32 2.13
C TYR A 657 17.80 -32.35 3.25
N GLU A 658 16.54 -31.88 3.29
CA GLU A 658 16.09 -30.96 4.35
C GLU A 658 16.19 -31.58 5.75
N LEU A 659 15.79 -32.85 5.89
CA LEU A 659 15.92 -33.59 7.15
C LEU A 659 17.39 -33.73 7.57
N SER A 660 18.32 -33.91 6.63
CA SER A 660 19.74 -34.02 6.93
C SER A 660 20.33 -32.71 7.46
N LEU A 661 19.92 -31.56 6.92
CA LEU A 661 20.32 -30.24 7.42
C LEU A 661 19.76 -29.98 8.83
N ILE A 662 18.48 -30.30 9.06
CA ILE A 662 17.86 -30.18 10.38
C ILE A 662 18.57 -31.08 11.39
N ARG A 663 18.91 -32.31 11.01
CA ARG A 663 19.67 -33.24 11.86
C ARG A 663 21.07 -32.71 12.19
N GLU A 664 21.79 -32.22 11.18
CA GLU A 664 23.13 -31.65 11.36
C GLU A 664 23.12 -30.53 12.40
N MET A 665 22.17 -29.59 12.28
CA MET A 665 22.03 -28.50 13.25
C MET A 665 21.61 -29.00 14.64
N ALA A 666 20.65 -29.93 14.72
CA ALA A 666 20.15 -30.44 16.00
C ALA A 666 21.19 -31.28 16.77
N GLN A 667 22.09 -31.99 16.07
CA GLN A 667 23.13 -32.81 16.69
C GLN A 667 24.38 -32.01 17.05
N ASN A 668 24.77 -31.05 16.21
CA ASN A 668 26.05 -30.35 16.36
C ASN A 668 25.95 -29.09 17.22
N TYR A 669 24.74 -28.55 17.43
CA TYR A 669 24.53 -27.29 18.15
C TYR A 669 23.54 -27.46 19.30
N ASP A 670 23.75 -26.72 20.39
CA ASP A 670 22.84 -26.72 21.52
C ASP A 670 21.61 -25.83 21.29
N ILE A 671 20.88 -26.05 20.20
CA ILE A 671 19.64 -25.31 19.87
C ILE A 671 18.46 -25.73 20.75
N ASP A 672 17.56 -24.82 21.08
CA ASP A 672 16.34 -25.13 21.85
C ASP A 672 15.20 -25.63 20.95
N GLY A 673 15.31 -25.44 19.63
CA GLY A 673 14.29 -25.90 18.70
C GLY A 673 14.48 -25.43 17.26
N ILE A 674 13.47 -25.70 16.43
CA ILE A 674 13.39 -25.31 15.02
C ILE A 674 12.14 -24.43 14.81
N SER A 675 12.28 -23.41 13.96
CA SER A 675 11.22 -22.51 13.52
C SER A 675 11.06 -22.63 12.01
N PHE A 676 9.96 -23.22 11.53
CA PHE A 676 9.72 -23.30 10.09
C PHE A 676 9.38 -21.94 9.49
N ASP A 677 9.91 -21.72 8.29
CA ASP A 677 9.47 -20.72 7.32
C ASP A 677 9.47 -21.40 5.94
N TYR A 678 8.72 -20.87 4.97
CA TYR A 678 8.62 -21.43 3.61
C TYR A 678 8.41 -22.96 3.56
N ILE A 679 7.67 -23.51 4.51
CA ILE A 679 7.26 -24.92 4.55
C ILE A 679 6.00 -25.12 3.70
N ARG A 680 6.17 -24.91 2.40
CA ARG A 680 5.09 -24.84 1.40
C ARG A 680 5.61 -25.17 0.01
N TYR A 681 4.69 -25.42 -0.91
CA TYR A 681 4.99 -25.37 -2.34
C TYR A 681 5.23 -23.92 -2.78
N LYS A 682 6.03 -23.74 -3.83
CA LYS A 682 6.38 -22.45 -4.43
C LYS A 682 5.16 -21.55 -4.67
N ASN A 683 4.08 -22.10 -5.24
CA ASN A 683 2.83 -21.41 -5.52
C ASN A 683 1.74 -21.56 -4.46
N ASP A 684 2.06 -22.05 -3.26
CA ASP A 684 1.13 -22.34 -2.15
C ASP A 684 0.08 -23.44 -2.44
N ARG A 685 0.18 -24.15 -3.56
CA ARG A 685 -0.84 -25.13 -3.97
C ARG A 685 -0.26 -26.51 -4.23
N TYR A 686 0.58 -26.67 -5.24
CA TYR A 686 1.14 -27.96 -5.65
C TYR A 686 2.24 -27.79 -6.71
N CYS A 687 3.05 -28.83 -6.90
CA CYS A 687 4.05 -28.92 -7.95
C CYS A 687 3.46 -29.53 -9.23
N VAL A 688 3.98 -29.15 -10.40
CA VAL A 688 3.66 -29.79 -11.70
C VAL A 688 4.89 -30.41 -12.39
N CYS A 689 5.97 -30.67 -11.64
CA CYS A 689 7.12 -31.37 -12.19
C CYS A 689 6.77 -32.83 -12.52
N PRO A 690 7.51 -33.50 -13.43
CA PRO A 690 7.15 -34.85 -13.88
C PRO A 690 6.99 -35.88 -12.75
N HIS A 691 7.76 -35.74 -11.66
CA HIS A 691 7.63 -36.60 -10.48
C HIS A 691 6.34 -36.34 -9.71
N SER A 692 6.01 -35.08 -9.46
CA SER A 692 4.78 -34.71 -8.76
C SER A 692 3.54 -35.10 -9.57
N GLU A 693 3.56 -34.91 -10.90
CA GLU A 693 2.47 -35.35 -11.78
C GLU A 693 2.28 -36.88 -11.77
N HIS A 694 3.37 -37.64 -11.71
CA HIS A 694 3.28 -39.10 -11.56
C HIS A 694 2.65 -39.48 -10.22
N LYS A 695 3.10 -38.87 -9.12
CA LYS A 695 2.53 -39.08 -7.78
C LYS A 695 1.06 -38.67 -7.70
N PHE A 696 0.70 -37.58 -8.37
CA PHE A 696 -0.67 -37.11 -8.47
C PHE A 696 -1.55 -38.10 -9.23
N ALA A 697 -1.06 -38.68 -10.34
CA ALA A 697 -1.80 -39.72 -11.06
C ALA A 697 -2.05 -40.97 -10.20
N GLU A 698 -1.08 -41.40 -9.41
CA GLU A 698 -1.23 -42.50 -8.44
C GLU A 698 -2.29 -42.16 -7.38
N TYR A 699 -2.17 -40.97 -6.76
CA TYR A 699 -3.12 -40.48 -5.76
C TYR A 699 -4.53 -40.38 -6.34
N ARG A 700 -4.66 -39.84 -7.54
CA ARG A 700 -5.93 -39.68 -8.26
C ARG A 700 -6.60 -41.02 -8.54
N ALA A 701 -5.83 -42.03 -8.92
CA ALA A 701 -6.34 -43.38 -9.14
C ALA A 701 -6.85 -44.04 -7.85
N ALA A 702 -6.23 -43.73 -6.71
CA ALA A 702 -6.65 -44.21 -5.39
C ALA A 702 -7.87 -43.46 -4.82
N HIS A 703 -8.13 -42.23 -5.29
CA HIS A 703 -9.20 -41.35 -4.82
C HIS A 703 -10.18 -40.93 -5.95
N PRO A 704 -10.88 -41.87 -6.60
CA PRO A 704 -11.78 -41.59 -7.72
C PRO A 704 -12.99 -40.73 -7.32
N GLU A 705 -13.31 -40.61 -6.03
CA GLU A 705 -14.42 -39.82 -5.48
C GLU A 705 -14.17 -38.32 -5.47
N LEU A 706 -12.91 -37.87 -5.46
CA LEU A 706 -12.55 -36.45 -5.42
C LEU A 706 -12.65 -35.86 -6.83
N SER A 707 -12.80 -34.54 -6.97
CA SER A 707 -12.45 -33.81 -8.22
C SER A 707 -10.93 -33.60 -8.32
N GLU A 708 -10.41 -33.32 -9.51
CA GLU A 708 -8.96 -33.12 -9.72
C GLU A 708 -8.38 -32.06 -8.77
N ALA A 709 -9.06 -30.92 -8.66
CA ALA A 709 -8.66 -29.82 -7.77
C ALA A 709 -8.65 -30.24 -6.30
N GLN A 710 -9.68 -30.99 -5.84
CA GLN A 710 -9.73 -31.51 -4.48
C GLN A 710 -8.61 -32.52 -4.22
N ALA A 711 -8.32 -33.40 -5.18
CA ALA A 711 -7.25 -34.38 -5.05
C ALA A 711 -5.86 -33.72 -5.00
N ARG A 712 -5.60 -32.68 -5.81
CA ARG A 712 -4.33 -31.92 -5.73
C ARG A 712 -4.16 -31.24 -4.39
N ALA A 713 -5.19 -30.56 -3.91
CA ALA A 713 -5.15 -29.90 -2.60
C ALA A 713 -4.92 -30.91 -1.46
N ALA A 714 -5.61 -32.04 -1.48
CA ALA A 714 -5.47 -33.09 -0.46
C ALA A 714 -4.08 -33.75 -0.48
N MET A 715 -3.54 -34.05 -1.67
CA MET A 715 -2.18 -34.58 -1.80
C MET A 715 -1.14 -33.57 -1.32
N ALA A 716 -1.26 -32.30 -1.70
CA ALA A 716 -0.33 -31.26 -1.29
C ALA A 716 -0.31 -31.07 0.23
N GLU A 717 -1.50 -31.03 0.85
CA GLU A 717 -1.65 -31.01 2.31
C GLU A 717 -0.97 -32.24 2.94
N GLN A 718 -1.25 -33.45 2.44
CA GLN A 718 -0.67 -34.68 2.96
C GLN A 718 0.87 -34.70 2.86
N SER A 719 1.43 -34.25 1.73
CA SER A 719 2.88 -34.20 1.53
C SER A 719 3.57 -33.31 2.57
N ILE A 720 3.06 -32.09 2.78
CA ILE A 720 3.70 -31.15 3.72
C ILE A 720 3.42 -31.53 5.17
N VAL A 721 2.18 -31.89 5.53
CA VAL A 721 1.85 -32.34 6.89
C VAL A 721 2.73 -33.54 7.27
N SER A 722 2.82 -34.57 6.41
CA SER A 722 3.67 -35.73 6.69
C SER A 722 5.14 -35.35 6.90
N PHE A 723 5.65 -34.38 6.13
CA PHE A 723 7.04 -33.92 6.30
C PHE A 723 7.26 -33.27 7.66
N THR A 724 6.32 -32.45 8.14
CA THR A 724 6.43 -31.86 9.48
C THR A 724 6.46 -32.88 10.61
N TRP A 725 5.76 -34.02 10.44
CA TRP A 725 5.81 -35.15 11.36
C TRP A 725 7.12 -35.93 11.26
N GLU A 726 7.70 -36.11 10.07
CA GLU A 726 9.05 -36.66 9.92
C GLU A 726 10.11 -35.80 10.63
N VAL A 727 9.98 -34.46 10.58
CA VAL A 727 10.86 -33.57 11.36
C VAL A 727 10.67 -33.80 12.85
N ARG A 728 9.43 -33.96 13.34
CA ARG A 728 9.16 -34.25 14.76
C ARG A 728 9.78 -35.58 15.18
N GLU A 729 9.61 -36.65 14.39
CA GLU A 729 10.21 -37.97 14.65
C GLU A 729 11.74 -37.90 14.70
N LEU A 730 12.35 -37.17 13.77
CA LEU A 730 13.78 -36.92 13.75
C LEU A 730 14.25 -36.20 15.02
N LEU A 731 13.54 -35.15 15.43
CA LEU A 731 13.87 -34.42 16.66
C LEU A 731 13.64 -35.27 17.90
N ASP A 732 12.65 -36.16 17.94
CA ASP A 732 12.45 -37.10 19.05
C ASP A 732 13.65 -38.05 19.23
N GLU A 733 14.30 -38.41 18.12
CA GLU A 733 15.50 -39.24 18.13
C GLU A 733 16.74 -38.49 18.66
N VAL A 734 16.99 -37.27 18.15
CA VAL A 734 18.27 -36.56 18.41
C VAL A 734 18.19 -35.46 19.45
N LYS A 735 17.01 -34.85 19.65
CA LYS A 735 16.78 -33.73 20.55
C LYS A 735 15.31 -33.64 21.02
N PRO A 736 14.84 -34.59 21.87
CA PRO A 736 13.40 -34.79 22.13
C PRO A 736 12.68 -33.59 22.75
N ASN A 737 13.39 -32.73 23.49
CA ASN A 737 12.82 -31.52 24.08
C ASN A 737 12.80 -30.31 23.14
N ALA A 738 13.21 -30.48 21.87
CA ALA A 738 13.24 -29.40 20.90
C ALA A 738 11.84 -28.83 20.65
N ILE A 739 11.73 -27.51 20.76
CA ILE A 739 10.52 -26.77 20.42
C ILE A 739 10.38 -26.70 18.89
N LEU A 740 9.16 -26.88 18.41
CA LEU A 740 8.76 -26.57 17.03
C LEU A 740 7.88 -25.33 17.02
N HIS A 741 8.35 -24.32 16.32
CA HIS A 741 7.61 -23.12 15.96
C HIS A 741 7.43 -23.08 14.43
N GLY A 742 6.44 -22.36 13.92
CA GLY A 742 6.32 -22.13 12.48
C GLY A 742 5.62 -20.82 12.14
N TYR A 743 6.29 -19.99 11.32
CA TYR A 743 5.60 -18.94 10.56
C TYR A 743 5.09 -19.56 9.25
N CYS A 744 3.79 -19.79 9.20
CA CYS A 744 3.18 -20.61 8.16
C CYS A 744 2.12 -19.81 7.39
N HIS A 745 2.02 -20.08 6.09
CA HIS A 745 0.97 -19.54 5.22
C HIS A 745 -0.20 -20.50 4.94
N PRO A 746 -0.04 -21.83 4.83
CA PRO A 746 -1.16 -22.70 4.53
C PRO A 746 -2.11 -22.82 5.73
N ALA A 747 -3.42 -22.74 5.48
CA ALA A 747 -4.43 -22.80 6.55
C ALA A 747 -4.41 -24.13 7.34
N TRP A 748 -3.94 -25.22 6.74
CA TRP A 748 -3.78 -26.53 7.38
C TRP A 748 -2.49 -26.67 8.22
N ALA A 749 -1.76 -25.58 8.46
CA ALA A 749 -0.60 -25.56 9.37
C ALA A 749 -0.97 -25.89 10.83
N ASN A 750 -2.24 -25.79 11.20
CA ASN A 750 -2.73 -26.24 12.50
C ASN A 750 -2.67 -27.77 12.71
N LYS A 751 -2.37 -28.54 11.65
CA LYS A 751 -2.13 -30.00 11.73
C LYS A 751 -0.65 -30.36 11.95
N PHE A 752 0.24 -29.37 11.99
CA PHE A 752 1.67 -29.58 12.21
C PHE A 752 1.95 -29.83 13.70
N PRO A 753 3.01 -30.58 14.06
CA PRO A 753 3.39 -30.83 15.44
C PRO A 753 4.08 -29.63 16.11
N LEU A 754 3.52 -28.42 15.98
CA LEU A 754 4.09 -27.18 16.52
C LEU A 754 3.63 -26.93 17.96
N GLN A 755 4.55 -26.47 18.80
CA GLN A 755 4.20 -25.83 20.06
C GLN A 755 3.71 -24.40 19.83
N TYR A 756 4.25 -23.70 18.81
CA TYR A 756 3.86 -22.32 18.49
C TYR A 756 3.56 -22.14 17.00
N LEU A 757 2.34 -21.71 16.67
CA LEU A 757 1.91 -21.39 15.31
C LEU A 757 1.76 -19.88 15.11
N SER A 758 2.44 -19.37 14.08
CA SER A 758 2.50 -17.95 13.78
C SER A 758 1.89 -17.66 12.42
N PHE A 759 0.84 -16.85 12.42
CA PHE A 759 0.35 -16.15 11.25
C PHE A 759 0.56 -14.65 11.42
N ARG A 760 0.61 -13.92 10.30
CA ARG A 760 0.74 -12.45 10.31
C ARG A 760 -0.46 -11.80 10.97
N ALA A 761 -0.26 -11.13 12.10
CA ALA A 761 -1.27 -10.29 12.73
C ALA A 761 -1.06 -8.81 12.46
N SER A 762 0.14 -8.42 12.00
CA SER A 762 0.54 -7.03 11.89
C SER A 762 1.17 -6.72 10.52
N ALA A 763 0.84 -5.56 9.96
CA ALA A 763 1.24 -5.14 8.62
C ALA A 763 2.69 -4.65 8.55
N HIS A 764 3.25 -4.56 7.34
CA HIS A 764 4.59 -4.02 7.05
C HIS A 764 4.71 -2.49 7.21
N GLY A 765 4.00 -1.90 8.16
CA GLY A 765 3.98 -0.44 8.38
C GLY A 765 3.49 0.32 7.16
N ALA A 766 4.00 1.53 6.95
CA ALA A 766 3.57 2.43 5.90
C ALA A 766 4.10 2.09 4.48
N ASP A 767 4.65 0.89 4.25
CA ASP A 767 5.17 0.47 2.93
C ASP A 767 4.01 0.30 1.92
N PRO A 768 3.84 1.22 0.96
CA PRO A 768 2.73 1.16 0.02
C PRO A 768 2.86 -0.02 -0.96
N SER A 769 4.08 -0.50 -1.22
CA SER A 769 4.32 -1.65 -2.09
C SER A 769 3.84 -2.97 -1.49
N ARG A 770 3.66 -2.99 -0.16
CA ARG A 770 3.19 -4.17 0.61
C ARG A 770 1.81 -3.98 1.23
N GLY A 771 1.02 -3.05 0.68
CA GLY A 771 -0.36 -2.83 1.06
C GLY A 771 -0.57 -1.84 2.22
N GLY A 772 0.50 -1.18 2.68
CA GLY A 772 0.44 -0.15 3.71
C GLY A 772 0.04 -0.64 5.10
N GLU A 773 -0.19 0.32 5.99
CA GLU A 773 -0.51 0.03 7.39
C GLU A 773 -1.96 -0.46 7.49
N TRP A 774 -2.18 -1.55 8.24
CA TRP A 774 -3.54 -2.05 8.46
C TRP A 774 -4.28 -1.20 9.51
N PRO A 775 -5.61 -1.08 9.44
CA PRO A 775 -6.38 -0.63 10.59
C PRO A 775 -6.15 -1.53 11.81
N LEU A 776 -6.18 -0.97 13.02
CA LEU A 776 -5.93 -1.73 14.26
C LEU A 776 -6.99 -2.84 14.47
N GLU A 777 -8.21 -2.67 13.97
CA GLU A 777 -9.25 -3.69 13.98
C GLU A 777 -8.78 -4.97 13.28
N LYS A 778 -8.15 -4.81 12.10
CA LYS A 778 -7.63 -5.93 11.32
C LYS A 778 -6.49 -6.64 12.06
N VAL A 779 -5.69 -5.92 12.86
CA VAL A 779 -4.65 -6.52 13.70
C VAL A 779 -5.27 -7.47 14.73
N TYR A 780 -6.31 -7.03 15.41
CA TYR A 780 -7.08 -7.87 16.34
C TYR A 780 -7.71 -9.07 15.64
N GLU A 781 -8.37 -8.87 14.49
CA GLU A 781 -9.03 -9.94 13.73
C GLU A 781 -8.04 -11.03 13.28
N GLN A 782 -6.87 -10.64 12.74
CA GLN A 782 -5.86 -11.61 12.32
C GLN A 782 -5.21 -12.33 13.50
N ALA A 783 -4.99 -11.64 14.63
CA ALA A 783 -4.52 -12.27 15.86
C ALA A 783 -5.53 -13.30 16.37
N LYS A 784 -6.83 -12.94 16.42
CA LYS A 784 -7.91 -13.84 16.85
C LYS A 784 -8.03 -15.05 15.94
N ARG A 785 -7.92 -14.85 14.62
CA ARG A 785 -7.91 -15.94 13.65
C ARG A 785 -6.76 -16.92 13.90
N ASN A 786 -5.56 -16.43 14.24
CA ASN A 786 -4.45 -17.31 14.57
C ASN A 786 -4.72 -18.13 15.85
N VAL A 787 -5.30 -17.49 16.88
CA VAL A 787 -5.73 -18.18 18.12
C VAL A 787 -6.74 -19.29 17.81
N ASP A 788 -7.76 -19.00 17.00
CA ASP A 788 -8.78 -19.99 16.64
C ASP A 788 -8.20 -21.15 15.81
N LEU A 789 -7.25 -20.86 14.91
CA LEU A 789 -6.61 -21.90 14.11
C LEU A 789 -5.75 -22.83 14.96
N ALA A 790 -5.01 -22.30 15.94
CA ALA A 790 -4.11 -23.07 16.78
C ALA A 790 -4.86 -24.05 17.72
N ASP A 791 -6.08 -23.71 18.15
CA ASP A 791 -6.90 -24.52 19.09
C ASP A 791 -7.64 -25.69 18.41
N ASP A 792 -7.61 -25.80 17.08
CA ASP A 792 -8.50 -26.70 16.33
C ASP A 792 -8.01 -28.16 16.26
N HIS A 793 -6.71 -28.38 16.06
CA HIS A 793 -6.19 -29.69 15.62
C HIS A 793 -5.12 -30.33 16.52
N VAL A 794 -4.27 -29.54 17.17
CA VAL A 794 -3.15 -30.05 17.99
C VAL A 794 -3.26 -29.47 19.40
N GLU A 795 -3.55 -30.32 20.38
CA GLU A 795 -3.95 -29.91 21.75
C GLU A 795 -2.91 -29.03 22.48
N PHE A 796 -1.63 -29.20 22.20
CA PHE A 796 -0.56 -28.43 22.85
C PHE A 796 -0.12 -27.19 22.05
N MET A 797 -0.67 -26.97 20.86
CA MET A 797 -0.30 -25.86 19.99
C MET A 797 -0.84 -24.55 20.58
N LYS A 798 0.01 -23.53 20.63
CA LYS A 798 -0.36 -22.17 21.00
C LYS A 798 -0.17 -21.23 19.83
N ALA A 799 -1.07 -20.26 19.68
CA ALA A 799 -0.84 -19.18 18.73
C ALA A 799 0.27 -18.25 19.23
N ALA A 800 1.20 -17.92 18.34
CA ALA A 800 2.20 -16.87 18.51
C ALA A 800 2.08 -15.84 17.37
N PRO A 801 1.00 -15.05 17.30
CA PRO A 801 0.78 -14.15 16.16
C PRO A 801 1.99 -13.24 15.90
N MET A 802 2.32 -13.05 14.62
CA MET A 802 3.48 -12.26 14.23
C MET A 802 3.16 -10.76 14.28
N ALA A 803 3.84 -10.04 15.16
CA ALA A 803 3.84 -8.58 15.26
C ALA A 803 4.99 -7.99 14.44
N ASP A 804 4.68 -7.16 13.43
CA ASP A 804 5.65 -6.67 12.45
C ASP A 804 6.03 -5.21 12.76
N THR A 805 7.31 -4.96 13.02
CA THR A 805 7.91 -3.64 13.29
C THR A 805 8.01 -2.79 12.02
N ALA A 806 7.71 -3.37 10.86
CA ALA A 806 8.06 -2.93 9.52
C ALA A 806 9.57 -2.89 9.27
N TYR A 807 9.97 -2.75 8.01
CA TYR A 807 11.35 -2.42 7.66
C TYR A 807 11.68 -0.98 8.07
N ARG A 808 12.94 -0.71 8.40
CA ARG A 808 13.41 0.58 8.94
C ARG A 808 12.84 1.83 8.24
N ALA A 809 12.81 1.85 6.90
CA ALA A 809 12.28 2.98 6.13
C ALA A 809 10.79 3.25 6.33
N TYR A 810 10.07 2.32 6.96
CA TYR A 810 8.63 2.37 7.24
C TYR A 810 8.33 1.95 8.69
N ALA A 811 9.32 2.05 9.59
CA ALA A 811 9.22 1.62 10.97
C ALA A 811 8.01 2.29 11.66
N LYS A 812 7.30 1.50 12.46
CA LYS A 812 6.11 1.98 13.18
C LYS A 812 6.50 2.88 14.35
N SER A 813 5.62 3.82 14.68
CA SER A 813 5.79 4.61 15.89
C SER A 813 5.69 3.71 17.13
N PRO A 814 6.39 4.04 18.23
CA PRO A 814 6.32 3.27 19.48
C PRO A 814 4.88 3.11 20.00
N GLU A 815 4.09 4.18 19.94
CA GLU A 815 2.69 4.20 20.39
C GLU A 815 1.82 3.25 19.55
N ARG A 816 1.99 3.29 18.23
CA ARG A 816 1.29 2.41 17.32
C ARG A 816 1.61 0.95 17.61
N TYR A 817 2.90 0.63 17.76
CA TYR A 817 3.33 -0.74 18.00
C TYR A 817 2.86 -1.28 19.35
N ARG A 818 2.87 -0.43 20.39
CA ARG A 818 2.31 -0.75 21.72
C ARG A 818 0.85 -1.21 21.62
N ARG A 819 0.02 -0.46 20.89
CA ARG A 819 -1.39 -0.81 20.68
C ARG A 819 -1.55 -2.15 19.97
N GLU A 820 -0.76 -2.40 18.93
CA GLU A 820 -0.79 -3.69 18.22
C GLU A 820 -0.45 -4.87 19.13
N LEU A 821 0.58 -4.76 19.98
CA LEU A 821 0.92 -5.82 20.95
C LEU A 821 -0.21 -6.08 21.95
N ARG A 822 -0.82 -5.02 22.49
CA ARG A 822 -1.95 -5.15 23.42
C ARG A 822 -3.16 -5.81 22.77
N LEU A 823 -3.45 -5.46 21.52
CA LEU A 823 -4.53 -6.07 20.76
C LEU A 823 -4.27 -7.55 20.46
N ILE A 824 -3.02 -7.91 20.14
CA ILE A 824 -2.62 -9.31 19.96
C ILE A 824 -2.83 -10.10 21.25
N ASN A 825 -2.40 -9.57 22.40
CA ASN A 825 -2.63 -10.24 23.68
C ASN A 825 -4.12 -10.31 24.04
N HIS A 826 -4.87 -9.23 23.80
CA HIS A 826 -6.32 -9.17 24.02
C HIS A 826 -7.12 -10.13 23.13
N ALA A 827 -6.63 -10.45 21.93
CA ALA A 827 -7.22 -11.48 21.08
C ALA A 827 -7.13 -12.90 21.67
N GLY A 828 -6.43 -13.08 22.79
CA GLY A 828 -6.25 -14.36 23.49
C GLY A 828 -4.93 -15.05 23.20
N ALA A 829 -3.96 -14.37 22.57
CA ALA A 829 -2.67 -14.95 22.28
C ALA A 829 -1.79 -15.02 23.55
N ASP A 830 -1.41 -16.24 23.90
CA ASP A 830 -0.49 -16.58 25.00
C ASP A 830 0.99 -16.30 24.65
N ALA A 831 1.30 -16.17 23.37
CA ALA A 831 2.64 -16.00 22.85
C ALA A 831 2.67 -14.99 21.70
N VAL A 832 3.86 -14.49 21.37
CA VAL A 832 4.05 -13.54 20.26
C VAL A 832 5.40 -13.75 19.57
N MET A 833 5.41 -13.63 18.25
CA MET A 833 6.63 -13.51 17.45
C MET A 833 6.79 -12.06 16.99
N ILE A 834 7.88 -11.40 17.36
CA ILE A 834 8.18 -10.04 16.91
C ILE A 834 9.17 -10.10 15.74
N TYR A 835 8.70 -9.65 14.58
CA TYR A 835 9.46 -9.48 13.35
C TYR A 835 9.67 -7.96 13.17
N LEU A 836 10.85 -7.36 13.04
CA LEU A 836 12.14 -7.98 12.74
C LEU A 836 13.33 -7.28 13.41
N TYR A 837 14.36 -8.05 13.74
CA TYR A 837 15.57 -7.57 14.38
C TYR A 837 16.29 -6.47 13.58
N SER A 838 16.32 -6.51 12.24
CA SER A 838 17.09 -5.50 11.49
C SER A 838 16.51 -4.09 11.59
N THR A 839 15.21 -3.95 11.88
CA THR A 839 14.62 -2.66 12.28
C THR A 839 14.95 -2.36 13.73
N LEU A 840 14.73 -3.32 14.64
CA LEU A 840 15.00 -3.14 16.06
C LEU A 840 16.46 -2.81 16.36
N ARG A 841 17.43 -3.20 15.53
CA ARG A 841 18.85 -2.83 15.67
C ARG A 841 19.07 -1.32 15.64
N TYR A 842 18.24 -0.57 14.91
CA TYR A 842 18.43 0.87 14.69
C TYR A 842 17.36 1.76 15.32
N GLU A 843 16.27 1.19 15.86
CA GLU A 843 15.14 1.95 16.42
C GLU A 843 15.06 1.86 17.95
N PRO A 844 15.81 2.70 18.72
CA PRO A 844 15.86 2.61 20.18
C PRO A 844 14.51 2.85 20.87
N SER A 845 13.70 3.78 20.35
CA SER A 845 12.38 4.11 20.90
C SER A 845 11.40 2.94 20.76
N LEU A 846 11.50 2.19 19.65
CA LEU A 846 10.70 0.99 19.44
C LEU A 846 11.13 -0.15 20.37
N ARG A 847 12.45 -0.34 20.56
CA ARG A 847 12.98 -1.29 21.56
C ARG A 847 12.48 -0.98 22.96
N GLU A 848 12.49 0.30 23.35
CA GLU A 848 11.99 0.74 24.65
C GLU A 848 10.50 0.43 24.83
N ALA A 849 9.67 0.73 23.84
CA ALA A 849 8.24 0.38 23.90
C ALA A 849 8.00 -1.13 24.01
N ILE A 850 8.77 -1.95 23.30
CA ILE A 850 8.71 -3.42 23.41
C ILE A 850 9.13 -3.87 24.81
N ALA A 851 10.25 -3.36 25.32
CA ALA A 851 10.72 -3.70 26.67
C ALA A 851 9.67 -3.33 27.72
N VAL A 852 9.06 -2.14 27.59
CA VAL A 852 7.99 -1.69 28.47
C VAL A 852 6.79 -2.61 28.40
N GLU A 853 6.36 -3.10 27.22
CA GLU A 853 5.20 -3.98 27.10
C GLU A 853 5.49 -5.44 27.49
N LEU A 854 6.71 -5.93 27.31
CA LEU A 854 7.09 -7.32 27.60
C LEU A 854 7.64 -7.55 29.02
N ALA A 855 8.00 -6.49 29.77
CA ALA A 855 8.46 -6.67 31.14
C ALA A 855 7.37 -7.31 32.03
N GLU A 856 7.76 -8.18 32.96
CA GLU A 856 6.79 -8.82 33.85
C GLU A 856 6.08 -7.77 34.75
N PRO A 857 4.76 -7.92 35.00
CA PRO A 857 3.96 -6.94 35.72
C PRO A 857 4.30 -6.80 37.22
#